data_AF-A0A965X9G0-F1
#
_entry.id   AF-A0A965X9G0-F1
#
_cell.length_a   1.000
_cell.length_b   1.000
_cell.length_c   1.000
_cell.angle_alpha   90.00
_cell.angle_beta   90.00
_cell.angle_gamma   90.00
#
_symmetry.space_group_name_H-M   'P 1'
#
loop_
_entity.id
_entity.type
_entity.pdbx_description
1 polymer ?
#
loop_
_entity_poly.entity_id
_entity_poly.type
_entity_poly.pdbx_seq_one_letter_code
_entity_poly.pdbx_strand_id
1 'polypeptide(L)'
;MKQAKLFFLFTAICFFGFNPNLRAQAVGDYGSATSGNWGDYSTTWLVCVTDGTWDGATAATALPATTTNVWIRNGHTVTIAVTGATCNNLTVMNGGTGVTTSGFLATTTGSVFTLQANSTWKQAGGSSGLPGTTKNFDNTSTVEFNGTQSSLSTFTYGNLTWSSSSTCGIGKGNNLTVNGNLILNKNMRGNSSTDGTNTHTVGGSVTVNGTSTTISGVNNTAATTGNSSWTIAGDVTLNGTSRLAVFESAGPHSGTSTFNIGGNLIINSGCQVTLRTSSTVNTSSGIGAINVKGNIVNNGSIQTTAGATNSCSLLINMEGTNAQQWTGVFPVAFPTGQLCTIQINNPAGVSLNNVVTVNPLVTLTVNTAAILKNAYTLTNSNVTNINGSFQLDEGGWATGNDFVYGTEGTLVFNNSNGFYGVSGTPVFWPTTNGPVNVTVQNSGGLQLEVPRTVSGVFQTSTGVKNTYGNDLTVPGTVKLNTGGYFDNFSPTYTNTSTLEYNTGGTYGTYNEWIEGSVVGYGVPQNVTLSNATTVNLTGDRTVAGTLNLSSGDLSTIGKTLILAGATTGTGTIITGSTGVVNYAGTTAQTISNLKDNAANMLNIINPAGVTLSAPTAVSSLVLLFGNLSLGAYDLTLNNPAGLMLNPEPATLGHIVTDGIGKFIRMVIPGPINIFPVGASVTSYDPVKLAPAEPAIFAVNVGTTLPADAPAQYTYAPKVWDISVVGPPPSTVVTLTPSNPVSTVTSDVIGHYEGGVYTNVSVTRAGNDYTAVFTSFSPFVTGTYDVGTSVNQTTAIGIQFDGQTIYNPTKSGLKVYDATGKLTVNSTDDINMSSFPKGIYIIKSYQGTQKIILMK
;
A
#
# COMPACT_ATOMS: atom_id res chain seq x y z
N MET A 1 24.04 -4.51 -20.64
CA MET A 1 25.15 -5.09 -21.44
C MET A 1 26.12 -4.07 -22.08
N LYS A 2 26.04 -2.76 -21.79
CA LYS A 2 27.04 -1.74 -22.21
C LYS A 2 28.08 -1.36 -21.14
N GLN A 3 27.94 -1.84 -19.90
CA GLN A 3 28.87 -1.53 -18.79
C GLN A 3 30.10 -2.43 -18.71
N ALA A 4 30.11 -3.61 -19.35
CA ALA A 4 31.24 -4.54 -19.26
C ALA A 4 32.45 -4.13 -20.13
N LYS A 5 32.25 -3.31 -21.18
CA LYS A 5 33.34 -2.87 -22.06
C LYS A 5 34.10 -1.64 -21.55
N LEU A 6 33.51 -0.85 -20.66
CA LEU A 6 34.20 0.29 -20.03
C LEU A 6 35.10 -0.18 -18.87
N PHE A 7 34.72 -1.27 -18.19
CA PHE A 7 35.54 -1.86 -17.13
C PHE A 7 36.83 -2.47 -17.70
N PHE A 8 36.75 -3.18 -18.84
CA PHE A 8 37.93 -3.80 -19.46
C PHE A 8 38.93 -2.80 -20.06
N LEU A 9 38.49 -1.61 -20.51
CA LEU A 9 39.39 -0.56 -20.99
C LEU A 9 40.06 0.20 -19.84
N PHE A 10 39.41 0.28 -18.66
CA PHE A 10 40.01 0.86 -17.44
C PHE A 10 41.01 -0.10 -16.79
N THR A 11 40.76 -1.42 -16.81
CA THR A 11 41.71 -2.40 -16.27
C THR A 11 42.97 -2.55 -17.13
N ALA A 12 42.89 -2.32 -18.46
CA ALA A 12 44.03 -2.39 -19.36
C ALA A 12 44.99 -1.18 -19.25
N ILE A 13 44.50 0.00 -18.83
CA ILE A 13 45.33 1.20 -18.65
C ILE A 13 46.00 1.22 -17.26
N CYS A 14 45.43 0.54 -16.26
CA CYS A 14 46.03 0.43 -14.94
C CYS A 14 47.17 -0.60 -14.82
N PHE A 15 47.34 -1.52 -15.78
CA PHE A 15 48.32 -2.62 -15.67
C PHE A 15 49.64 -2.44 -16.44
N PHE A 16 49.83 -1.34 -17.20
CA PHE A 16 51.03 -1.13 -18.03
C PHE A 16 51.69 0.26 -17.88
N GLY A 17 51.71 0.85 -16.67
CA GLY A 17 52.28 2.19 -16.49
C GLY A 17 53.05 2.50 -15.20
N PHE A 18 53.06 1.61 -14.20
CA PHE A 18 53.87 1.82 -12.99
C PHE A 18 54.97 0.78 -12.91
N ASN A 19 56.12 1.12 -13.47
CA ASN A 19 57.36 0.41 -13.18
C ASN A 19 57.82 0.90 -11.79
N PRO A 20 57.73 0.11 -10.71
CA PRO A 20 58.15 0.55 -9.37
C PRO A 20 59.65 0.90 -9.30
N ASN A 21 60.42 0.51 -10.32
CA ASN A 21 61.84 0.81 -10.45
C ASN A 21 62.16 2.26 -10.85
N LEU A 22 61.18 3.09 -11.24
CA LEU A 22 61.42 4.51 -11.56
C LEU A 22 61.62 5.41 -10.32
N ARG A 23 61.60 4.84 -9.10
CA ARG A 23 61.88 5.55 -7.83
C ARG A 23 62.72 4.74 -6.82
N ALA A 24 63.47 3.75 -7.30
CA ALA A 24 64.44 3.07 -6.46
C ALA A 24 65.63 4.00 -6.18
N GLN A 25 66.26 3.90 -5.00
CA GLN A 25 67.54 4.56 -4.72
C GLN A 25 68.58 4.17 -5.78
N ALA A 26 69.30 5.14 -6.33
CA ALA A 26 70.36 4.96 -7.32
C ALA A 26 71.74 5.26 -6.71
N VAL A 27 72.81 4.79 -7.34
CA VAL A 27 74.18 5.15 -6.91
C VAL A 27 74.35 6.68 -6.89
N GLY A 28 74.87 7.22 -5.78
CA GLY A 28 75.06 8.66 -5.55
C GLY A 28 73.94 9.34 -4.77
N ASP A 29 72.84 8.64 -4.52
CA ASP A 29 71.72 9.13 -3.72
C ASP A 29 72.00 9.13 -2.21
N TYR A 30 71.33 10.01 -1.47
CA TYR A 30 71.60 10.24 -0.04
C TYR A 30 70.52 9.63 0.85
N GLY A 31 70.91 8.82 1.83
CA GLY A 31 69.99 8.17 2.77
C GLY A 31 70.39 8.49 4.20
N SER A 32 69.43 8.74 5.10
CA SER A 32 69.80 9.04 6.49
C SER A 32 70.45 7.84 7.18
N ALA A 33 71.64 8.00 7.75
CA ALA A 33 72.36 6.99 8.52
C ALA A 33 71.74 6.76 9.90
N THR A 34 71.28 7.85 10.53
CA THR A 34 70.65 7.91 11.84
C THR A 34 69.75 9.15 11.92
N SER A 35 69.09 9.37 13.05
CA SER A 35 68.41 10.64 13.33
C SER A 35 69.44 11.74 13.62
N GLY A 36 69.24 12.93 13.08
CA GLY A 36 70.22 14.02 13.20
C GLY A 36 69.80 15.30 12.47
N ASN A 37 70.70 16.27 12.38
CA ASN A 37 70.45 17.48 11.61
C ASN A 37 70.90 17.30 10.16
N TRP A 38 70.18 17.91 9.22
CA TRP A 38 70.52 17.92 7.80
C TRP A 38 71.96 18.39 7.54
N GLY A 39 72.43 19.37 8.33
CA GLY A 39 73.76 19.97 8.23
C GLY A 39 74.94 19.07 8.66
N ASP A 40 74.68 18.01 9.42
CA ASP A 40 75.72 17.15 10.00
C ASP A 40 76.05 16.01 9.02
N TYR A 41 76.73 16.33 7.91
CA TYR A 41 76.80 15.42 6.75
C TYR A 41 77.44 14.06 7.04
N SER A 42 78.52 14.01 7.83
CA SER A 42 79.26 12.78 8.10
C SER A 42 78.56 11.85 9.10
N THR A 43 77.58 12.34 9.85
CA THR A 43 76.84 11.56 10.87
C THR A 43 75.40 11.27 10.45
N THR A 44 74.74 12.20 9.76
CA THR A 44 73.33 12.06 9.37
C THR A 44 73.16 11.33 8.05
N TRP A 45 74.11 11.39 7.11
CA TRP A 45 73.91 10.88 5.74
C TRP A 45 74.88 9.76 5.32
N LEU A 46 74.33 8.80 4.58
CA LEU A 46 75.05 7.80 3.79
C LEU A 46 74.83 8.09 2.30
N VAL A 47 75.79 7.70 1.46
CA VAL A 47 75.67 7.72 0.00
C VAL A 47 75.48 6.30 -0.51
N CYS A 48 74.44 6.10 -1.31
CA CYS A 48 74.10 4.85 -1.96
C CYS A 48 75.22 4.47 -2.94
N VAL A 49 75.75 3.25 -2.84
CA VAL A 49 76.78 2.71 -3.74
C VAL A 49 76.29 1.51 -4.56
N THR A 50 75.07 1.04 -4.32
CA THR A 50 74.46 -0.09 -5.04
C THR A 50 73.00 0.24 -5.34
N ASP A 51 72.64 0.26 -6.62
CA ASP A 51 71.27 0.56 -7.05
C ASP A 51 70.25 -0.34 -6.34
N GLY A 52 69.18 0.27 -5.83
CA GLY A 52 68.07 -0.41 -5.19
C GLY A 52 68.29 -0.81 -3.73
N THR A 53 69.46 -0.59 -3.10
CA THR A 53 69.70 -0.94 -1.69
C THR A 53 70.62 0.06 -0.98
N TRP A 54 70.52 0.12 0.36
CA TRP A 54 71.48 0.84 1.20
C TRP A 54 72.65 -0.04 1.67
N ASP A 55 72.70 -1.30 1.22
CA ASP A 55 73.80 -2.21 1.53
C ASP A 55 75.11 -1.69 0.94
N GLY A 56 76.17 -1.68 1.75
CA GLY A 56 77.47 -1.13 1.37
C GLY A 56 77.55 0.39 1.28
N ALA A 57 76.46 1.12 1.57
CA ALA A 57 76.45 2.58 1.54
C ALA A 57 77.53 3.17 2.49
N THR A 58 78.23 4.20 2.02
CA THR A 58 79.35 4.83 2.74
C THR A 58 78.92 6.13 3.40
N ALA A 59 79.60 6.56 4.47
CA ALA A 59 79.37 7.87 5.08
C ALA A 59 79.52 8.99 4.04
N ALA A 60 78.60 9.96 4.06
CA ALA A 60 78.66 11.10 3.16
C ALA A 60 79.86 12.00 3.50
N THR A 61 80.54 12.52 2.48
CA THR A 61 81.66 13.46 2.62
C THR A 61 81.26 14.90 2.35
N ALA A 62 80.02 15.14 1.96
CA ALA A 62 79.43 16.45 1.67
C ALA A 62 77.93 16.43 1.98
N LEU A 63 77.30 17.61 1.98
CA LEU A 63 75.85 17.73 2.11
C LEU A 63 75.12 17.29 0.84
N PRO A 64 73.86 16.82 0.95
CA PRO A 64 73.00 16.68 -0.22
C PRO A 64 72.90 18.00 -1.01
N ALA A 65 72.90 17.89 -2.34
CA ALA A 65 72.88 19.00 -3.27
C ALA A 65 71.66 18.93 -4.21
N THR A 66 71.40 19.99 -4.97
CA THR A 66 70.27 20.09 -5.92
C THR A 66 70.20 18.96 -6.97
N THR A 67 71.27 18.21 -7.20
CA THR A 67 71.31 17.09 -8.15
C THR A 67 71.09 15.73 -7.52
N THR A 68 71.11 15.62 -6.19
CA THR A 68 71.05 14.34 -5.46
C THR A 68 69.67 14.10 -4.88
N ASN A 69 69.11 12.91 -5.06
CA ASN A 69 67.86 12.57 -4.38
C ASN A 69 68.16 12.20 -2.92
N VAL A 70 67.19 12.41 -2.03
CA VAL A 70 67.33 12.23 -0.58
C VAL A 70 66.22 11.33 -0.03
N TRP A 71 66.61 10.36 0.82
CA TRP A 71 65.73 9.47 1.56
C TRP A 71 65.94 9.64 3.07
N ILE A 72 64.89 10.05 3.78
CA ILE A 72 64.83 9.92 5.23
C ILE A 72 64.33 8.50 5.52
N ARG A 73 65.23 7.63 5.98
CA ARG A 73 64.99 6.19 6.17
C ARG A 73 64.04 5.91 7.36
N ASN A 74 63.50 4.69 7.38
CA ASN A 74 62.56 4.22 8.42
C ASN A 74 63.13 4.42 9.83
N GLY A 75 62.33 4.98 10.73
CA GLY A 75 62.69 5.23 12.13
C GLY A 75 63.62 6.42 12.35
N HIS A 76 64.12 7.07 11.28
CA HIS A 76 65.01 8.22 11.41
C HIS A 76 64.20 9.52 11.44
N THR A 77 64.63 10.47 12.27
CA THR A 77 64.16 11.85 12.29
C THR A 77 65.27 12.77 11.81
N VAL A 78 65.05 13.49 10.71
CA VAL A 78 66.02 14.47 10.18
C VAL A 78 65.48 15.88 10.36
N THR A 79 66.21 16.70 11.11
CA THR A 79 65.88 18.12 11.35
C THR A 79 66.61 19.03 10.35
N ILE A 80 65.85 19.85 9.64
CA ILE A 80 66.33 20.80 8.65
C ILE A 80 66.38 22.18 9.30
N ALA A 81 67.55 22.51 9.83
CA ALA A 81 67.82 23.74 10.57
C ALA A 81 68.89 24.64 9.93
N VAL A 82 69.25 24.37 8.67
CA VAL A 82 70.29 25.10 7.94
C VAL A 82 69.71 25.80 6.72
N THR A 83 70.13 27.03 6.48
CA THR A 83 69.78 27.80 5.28
C THR A 83 70.37 27.11 4.06
N GLY A 84 69.57 26.88 3.02
CA GLY A 84 70.06 26.29 1.77
C GLY A 84 70.13 24.75 1.75
N ALA A 85 69.41 24.05 2.64
CA ALA A 85 69.18 22.62 2.46
C ALA A 85 68.50 22.39 1.09
N THR A 86 69.19 21.72 0.18
CA THR A 86 68.69 21.46 -1.18
C THR A 86 68.83 19.99 -1.55
N CYS A 87 67.94 19.50 -2.37
CA CYS A 87 68.02 18.17 -2.97
C CYS A 87 67.34 18.15 -4.34
N ASN A 88 67.49 17.08 -5.10
CA ASN A 88 66.73 16.88 -6.33
C ASN A 88 65.29 16.46 -5.99
N ASN A 89 65.12 15.29 -5.38
CA ASN A 89 63.85 14.78 -4.86
C ASN A 89 64.00 14.44 -3.38
N LEU A 90 62.92 14.59 -2.61
CA LEU A 90 62.89 14.21 -1.20
C LEU A 90 61.86 13.11 -0.98
N THR A 91 62.27 12.01 -0.37
CA THR A 91 61.41 10.90 0.04
C THR A 91 61.55 10.67 1.54
N VAL A 92 60.44 10.68 2.27
CA VAL A 92 60.39 10.18 3.65
C VAL A 92 59.82 8.77 3.61
N MET A 93 60.65 7.80 3.99
CA MET A 93 60.29 6.39 3.96
C MET A 93 59.29 6.04 5.07
N ASN A 94 58.68 4.85 4.98
CA ASN A 94 57.74 4.37 5.98
C ASN A 94 58.32 4.50 7.39
N GLY A 95 57.60 5.16 8.30
CA GLY A 95 58.02 5.43 9.68
C GLY A 95 59.13 6.49 9.87
N GLY A 96 59.68 7.06 8.79
CA GLY A 96 60.62 8.17 8.86
C GLY A 96 59.94 9.50 9.18
N THR A 97 60.69 10.46 9.71
CA THR A 97 60.20 11.81 10.04
C THR A 97 61.14 12.90 9.51
N GLY A 98 60.62 13.82 8.71
CA GLY A 98 61.31 15.06 8.38
C GLY A 98 60.77 16.22 9.21
N VAL A 99 61.66 17.08 9.74
CA VAL A 99 61.29 18.23 10.56
C VAL A 99 61.97 19.48 10.00
N THR A 100 61.24 20.56 9.77
CA THR A 100 61.87 21.88 9.52
C THR A 100 61.86 22.71 10.79
N THR A 101 62.91 23.50 11.04
CA THR A 101 62.88 24.57 12.03
C THR A 101 62.54 25.91 11.37
N SER A 102 62.31 26.95 12.17
CA SER A 102 61.75 28.22 11.68
C SER A 102 62.55 28.84 10.53
N GLY A 103 61.89 29.09 9.39
CA GLY A 103 62.47 29.80 8.25
C GLY A 103 63.22 28.92 7.25
N PHE A 104 63.26 27.60 7.47
CA PHE A 104 63.94 26.66 6.59
C PHE A 104 62.95 25.77 5.84
N LEU A 105 63.11 25.68 4.52
CA LEU A 105 62.44 24.70 3.68
C LEU A 105 63.51 24.01 2.82
N ALA A 106 63.45 22.68 2.72
CA ALA A 106 64.26 21.99 1.74
C ALA A 106 63.79 22.39 0.34
N THR A 107 64.66 23.05 -0.42
CA THR A 107 64.36 23.39 -1.82
C THR A 107 64.66 22.17 -2.68
N THR A 108 63.64 21.60 -3.31
CA THR A 108 63.82 20.47 -4.24
C THR A 108 63.83 20.97 -5.69
N THR A 109 64.91 20.77 -6.43
CA THR A 109 65.04 21.18 -7.84
C THR A 109 64.47 20.17 -8.83
N GLY A 110 64.41 18.89 -8.45
CA GLY A 110 63.73 17.81 -9.18
C GLY A 110 62.22 17.75 -8.95
N SER A 111 61.70 18.69 -8.16
CA SER A 111 60.29 18.99 -7.99
C SER A 111 59.44 17.96 -7.25
N VAL A 112 59.92 16.77 -6.86
CA VAL A 112 59.08 15.77 -6.19
C VAL A 112 59.36 15.64 -4.69
N PHE A 113 58.29 15.71 -3.89
CA PHE A 113 58.29 15.36 -2.48
C PHE A 113 57.34 14.20 -2.21
N THR A 114 57.87 13.14 -1.61
CA THR A 114 57.15 11.88 -1.37
C THR A 114 57.10 11.57 0.11
N LEU A 115 55.91 11.24 0.60
CA LEU A 115 55.69 10.71 1.94
C LEU A 115 55.11 9.31 1.80
N GLN A 116 55.85 8.29 2.23
CA GLN A 116 55.38 6.90 2.24
C GLN A 116 54.44 6.64 3.42
N ALA A 117 53.87 5.43 3.47
CA ALA A 117 52.96 5.03 4.54
C ALA A 117 53.53 5.32 5.94
N ASN A 118 52.72 5.83 6.88
CA ASN A 118 53.12 6.19 8.24
C ASN A 118 54.32 7.15 8.40
N SER A 119 54.83 7.74 7.31
CA SER A 119 55.88 8.76 7.40
C SER A 119 55.30 10.09 7.88
N THR A 120 56.13 10.93 8.50
CA THR A 120 55.70 12.23 9.02
C THR A 120 56.57 13.37 8.48
N TRP A 121 55.93 14.47 8.11
CA TRP A 121 56.59 15.74 7.84
C TRP A 121 56.09 16.82 8.79
N LYS A 122 56.98 17.37 9.60
CA LYS A 122 56.67 18.45 10.54
C LYS A 122 57.26 19.75 10.03
N GLN A 123 56.41 20.71 9.67
CA GLN A 123 56.83 22.01 9.22
C GLN A 123 56.71 23.04 10.35
N ALA A 124 57.84 23.55 10.85
CA ALA A 124 57.87 24.71 11.73
C ALA A 124 58.29 25.99 10.96
N GLY A 125 57.89 27.15 11.50
CA GLY A 125 58.20 28.47 10.91
C GLY A 125 57.18 29.04 9.92
N GLY A 126 57.56 30.17 9.31
CA GLY A 126 56.76 30.97 8.36
C GLY A 126 56.88 30.62 6.88
N SER A 127 57.39 29.46 6.51
CA SER A 127 57.64 29.09 5.11
C SER A 127 56.33 28.76 4.38
N SER A 128 56.05 29.40 3.26
CA SER A 128 54.75 29.37 2.56
C SER A 128 54.46 28.10 1.73
N GLY A 129 55.23 27.02 1.88
CA GLY A 129 54.99 25.78 1.12
C GLY A 129 55.75 24.56 1.65
N LEU A 130 55.32 23.37 1.22
CA LEU A 130 56.04 22.09 1.41
C LEU A 130 57.08 21.87 0.30
N PRO A 131 58.14 21.05 0.53
CA PRO A 131 59.19 20.80 -0.46
C PRO A 131 58.65 20.36 -1.83
N GLY A 132 59.22 20.87 -2.92
CA GLY A 132 58.88 20.51 -4.30
C GLY A 132 57.59 21.09 -4.88
N THR A 133 57.30 20.77 -6.14
CA THR A 133 56.08 21.20 -6.83
C THR A 133 55.08 20.06 -7.01
N THR A 134 55.55 18.82 -7.11
CA THR A 134 54.76 17.59 -7.13
C THR A 134 54.78 16.91 -5.77
N LYS A 135 53.60 16.57 -5.24
CA LYS A 135 53.43 15.94 -3.92
C LYS A 135 52.82 14.55 -4.08
N ASN A 136 53.53 13.54 -3.59
CA ASN A 136 53.08 12.15 -3.63
C ASN A 136 52.98 11.63 -2.20
N PHE A 137 51.81 11.79 -1.57
CA PHE A 137 51.59 11.43 -0.18
C PHE A 137 50.72 10.18 -0.08
N ASP A 138 51.22 9.18 0.64
CA ASP A 138 50.43 8.01 1.02
C ASP A 138 49.29 8.42 1.96
N ASN A 139 48.16 7.73 1.89
CA ASN A 139 46.97 8.03 2.69
C ASN A 139 47.22 7.98 4.21
N THR A 140 48.21 7.22 4.65
CA THR A 140 48.60 7.08 6.07
C THR A 140 49.79 7.95 6.48
N SER A 141 50.42 8.65 5.53
CA SER A 141 51.45 9.65 5.84
C SER A 141 50.86 10.82 6.61
N THR A 142 51.66 11.62 7.30
CA THR A 142 51.17 12.78 8.07
C THR A 142 51.95 14.04 7.73
N VAL A 143 51.24 15.12 7.41
CA VAL A 143 51.81 16.47 7.39
C VAL A 143 51.33 17.21 8.63
N GLU A 144 52.26 17.67 9.46
CA GLU A 144 52.00 18.49 10.64
C GLU A 144 52.55 19.90 10.42
N PHE A 145 51.68 20.91 10.43
CA PHE A 145 52.11 22.31 10.45
C PHE A 145 52.18 22.78 11.91
N ASN A 146 53.37 23.09 12.41
CA ASN A 146 53.63 23.48 13.81
C ASN A 146 54.49 24.76 13.84
N GLY A 147 53.95 25.84 13.25
CA GLY A 147 54.63 27.12 13.03
C GLY A 147 53.67 28.21 12.53
N THR A 148 54.16 29.36 12.09
CA THR A 148 53.29 30.44 11.58
C THR A 148 52.88 30.18 10.14
N GLN A 149 51.73 29.56 9.92
CA GLN A 149 51.17 29.28 8.59
C GLN A 149 49.78 29.90 8.46
N SER A 150 49.55 30.71 7.44
CA SER A 150 48.26 31.42 7.24
C SER A 150 47.38 30.80 6.15
N SER A 151 47.91 29.92 5.31
CA SER A 151 47.18 29.27 4.22
C SER A 151 47.65 27.83 4.00
N LEU A 152 46.83 27.05 3.30
CA LEU A 152 47.16 25.70 2.83
C LEU A 152 47.39 25.71 1.32
N SER A 153 48.32 24.88 0.90
CA SER A 153 48.52 24.50 -0.50
C SER A 153 47.47 23.48 -0.96
N THR A 154 47.09 23.55 -2.24
CA THR A 154 45.92 22.90 -2.85
C THR A 154 46.13 21.46 -3.34
N PHE A 155 47.05 20.69 -2.75
CA PHE A 155 47.24 19.26 -3.09
C PHE A 155 46.55 18.33 -2.08
N THR A 156 46.62 17.02 -2.35
CA THR A 156 46.04 15.99 -1.49
C THR A 156 47.00 15.58 -0.37
N TYR A 157 46.51 15.58 0.86
CA TYR A 157 47.25 15.10 2.04
C TYR A 157 46.91 13.63 2.33
N GLY A 158 47.82 12.91 2.98
CA GLY A 158 47.50 11.67 3.69
C GLY A 158 46.63 12.00 4.90
N ASN A 159 47.26 12.14 6.06
CA ASN A 159 46.74 12.83 7.23
C ASN A 159 47.26 14.27 7.26
N LEU A 160 46.48 15.16 7.87
CA LEU A 160 46.85 16.56 8.07
C LEU A 160 46.63 16.95 9.54
N THR A 161 47.67 17.43 10.20
CA THR A 161 47.61 18.04 11.53
C THR A 161 47.92 19.53 11.42
N TRP A 162 46.94 20.37 11.75
CA TRP A 162 47.07 21.82 11.76
C TRP A 162 47.29 22.34 13.18
N SER A 163 48.55 22.52 13.56
CA SER A 163 49.01 23.10 14.83
C SER A 163 49.65 24.47 14.64
N SER A 164 49.36 25.15 13.52
CA SER A 164 49.93 26.47 13.20
C SER A 164 49.65 27.47 14.32
N SER A 165 50.47 28.50 14.52
CA SER A 165 50.13 29.61 15.42
C SER A 165 49.02 30.51 14.88
N SER A 166 48.70 30.38 13.58
CA SER A 166 47.76 31.21 12.84
C SER A 166 46.53 30.42 12.36
N THR A 167 45.45 31.15 12.06
CA THR A 167 44.24 30.57 11.47
C THR A 167 44.50 30.18 10.01
N CYS A 168 44.12 28.97 9.60
CA CYS A 168 44.12 28.58 8.19
C CYS A 168 42.90 29.22 7.48
N GLY A 169 43.15 30.11 6.53
CA GLY A 169 42.12 30.57 5.59
C GLY A 169 42.22 29.84 4.26
N ILE A 170 41.20 29.07 3.89
CA ILE A 170 41.11 28.50 2.54
C ILE A 170 40.34 29.50 1.66
N GLY A 171 41.08 30.13 0.72
CA GLY A 171 40.53 31.14 -0.17
C GLY A 171 39.54 30.59 -1.21
N LYS A 172 38.89 31.49 -1.92
CA LYS A 172 37.92 31.20 -3.00
C LYS A 172 38.43 30.18 -4.01
N GLY A 173 37.62 29.17 -4.28
CA GLY A 173 37.88 28.16 -5.31
C GLY A 173 38.96 27.14 -4.93
N ASN A 174 39.49 27.21 -3.71
CA ASN A 174 40.47 26.26 -3.21
C ASN A 174 39.78 25.18 -2.38
N ASN A 175 40.13 23.93 -2.68
CA ASN A 175 39.58 22.75 -2.02
C ASN A 175 40.66 22.10 -1.14
N LEU A 176 40.26 21.59 0.02
CA LEU A 176 41.11 20.76 0.85
C LEU A 176 40.77 19.30 0.60
N THR A 177 41.77 18.46 0.30
CA THR A 177 41.60 17.02 0.16
C THR A 177 42.56 16.32 1.11
N VAL A 178 42.03 15.56 2.06
CA VAL A 178 42.77 14.75 3.03
C VAL A 178 42.27 13.32 2.88
N ASN A 179 43.11 12.37 2.47
CA ASN A 179 42.67 11.00 2.27
C ASN A 179 42.52 10.23 3.60
N GLY A 180 43.24 10.64 4.63
CA GLY A 180 43.18 10.13 5.99
C GLY A 180 42.51 11.11 6.95
N ASN A 181 43.06 11.25 8.15
CA ASN A 181 42.50 12.05 9.24
C ASN A 181 42.94 13.53 9.18
N LEU A 182 42.05 14.41 9.61
CA LEU A 182 42.32 15.83 9.83
C LEU A 182 42.29 16.14 11.33
N ILE A 183 43.38 16.66 11.86
CA ILE A 183 43.49 17.08 13.27
C ILE A 183 43.73 18.58 13.31
N LEU A 184 42.90 19.31 14.05
CA LEU A 184 43.00 20.75 14.21
C LEU A 184 43.34 21.08 15.66
N ASN A 185 44.49 21.72 15.86
CA ASN A 185 44.86 22.35 17.13
C ASN A 185 44.77 23.89 17.05
N LYS A 186 44.44 24.42 15.86
CA LYS A 186 44.04 25.82 15.59
C LYS A 186 42.98 25.91 14.51
N ASN A 187 42.40 27.11 14.39
CA ASN A 187 41.27 27.41 13.52
C ASN A 187 41.55 27.08 12.05
N MET A 188 40.56 26.50 11.39
CA MET A 188 40.52 26.28 9.95
C MET A 188 39.20 26.76 9.37
N ARG A 189 39.29 27.62 8.35
CA ARG A 189 38.16 28.20 7.64
C ARG A 189 38.00 27.54 6.27
N GLY A 190 36.87 26.87 6.05
CA GLY A 190 36.55 26.21 4.78
C GLY A 190 36.47 27.18 3.60
N ASN A 191 35.76 28.30 3.76
CA ASN A 191 35.81 29.42 2.83
C ASN A 191 36.04 30.71 3.62
N SER A 192 37.21 31.32 3.42
CA SER A 192 37.59 32.59 4.02
C SER A 192 37.36 33.81 3.11
N SER A 193 36.80 33.61 1.92
CA SER A 193 36.48 34.67 0.95
C SER A 193 35.04 35.16 1.09
N THR A 194 34.71 36.31 0.50
CA THR A 194 33.35 36.89 0.54
C THR A 194 32.41 36.21 -0.46
N ASP A 195 32.91 35.41 -1.38
CA ASP A 195 32.13 34.73 -2.41
C ASP A 195 32.76 33.38 -2.84
N GLY A 196 32.12 32.72 -3.81
CA GLY A 196 32.58 31.45 -4.41
C GLY A 196 32.28 30.21 -3.57
N THR A 197 32.67 29.05 -4.09
CA THR A 197 32.32 27.74 -3.52
C THR A 197 33.58 26.91 -3.28
N ASN A 198 33.74 26.40 -2.05
CA ASN A 198 34.79 25.47 -1.69
C ASN A 198 34.17 24.12 -1.29
N THR A 199 34.79 23.02 -1.72
CA THR A 199 34.41 21.65 -1.37
C THR A 199 35.60 20.93 -0.77
N HIS A 200 35.51 20.57 0.50
CA HIS A 200 36.55 19.89 1.25
C HIS A 200 36.20 18.41 1.43
N THR A 201 37.20 17.55 1.35
CA THR A 201 37.04 16.10 1.56
C THR A 201 38.05 15.60 2.59
N VAL A 202 37.56 14.80 3.54
CA VAL A 202 38.35 14.10 4.54
C VAL A 202 37.93 12.62 4.50
N GLY A 203 38.83 11.75 4.05
CA GLY A 203 38.57 10.31 3.92
C GLY A 203 38.61 9.55 5.25
N GLY A 204 39.13 10.17 6.31
CA GLY A 204 39.09 9.69 7.68
C GLY A 204 38.20 10.54 8.60
N SER A 205 38.60 10.61 9.87
CA SER A 205 37.91 11.41 10.90
C SER A 205 38.50 12.81 11.02
N VAL A 206 37.69 13.74 11.52
CA VAL A 206 38.11 15.09 11.92
C VAL A 206 38.13 15.19 13.45
N THR A 207 39.26 15.62 14.00
CA THR A 207 39.38 15.92 15.44
C THR A 207 39.73 17.39 15.62
N VAL A 208 38.98 18.10 16.44
CA VAL A 208 39.22 19.51 16.77
C VAL A 208 39.55 19.62 18.25
N ASN A 209 40.76 20.08 18.55
CA ASN A 209 41.33 20.11 19.88
C ASN A 209 41.71 21.53 20.31
N GLY A 210 41.71 21.76 21.62
CA GLY A 210 42.23 22.97 22.24
C GLY A 210 41.16 24.03 22.53
N THR A 211 41.64 25.19 22.97
CA THR A 211 40.79 26.29 23.42
C THR A 211 40.35 27.15 22.24
N SER A 212 39.03 27.26 22.02
CA SER A 212 38.43 28.09 20.95
C SER A 212 38.90 27.72 19.53
N THR A 213 39.39 26.50 19.34
CA THR A 213 39.75 25.97 18.02
C THR A 213 38.48 25.71 17.22
N THR A 214 38.39 26.25 16.02
CA THR A 214 37.19 26.12 15.17
C THR A 214 37.51 25.39 13.86
N ILE A 215 36.70 24.40 13.50
CA ILE A 215 36.47 24.06 12.10
C ILE A 215 35.24 24.83 11.62
N SER A 216 35.36 25.60 10.54
CA SER A 216 34.23 26.35 10.01
C SER A 216 33.96 26.05 8.55
N GLY A 217 32.68 26.06 8.15
CA GLY A 217 32.31 26.06 6.75
C GLY A 217 32.67 27.38 6.10
N VAL A 218 31.93 28.45 6.43
CA VAL A 218 32.26 29.82 5.97
C VAL A 218 32.65 30.67 7.16
N ASN A 219 33.81 31.33 7.11
CA ASN A 219 34.23 32.29 8.13
C ASN A 219 34.92 33.50 7.50
N ASN A 220 34.29 34.66 7.62
CA ASN A 220 34.73 35.90 6.99
C ASN A 220 34.51 37.10 7.92
N THR A 221 35.36 38.12 7.78
CA THR A 221 35.24 39.41 8.46
C THR A 221 34.29 40.40 7.75
N ALA A 222 33.59 39.99 6.68
CA ALA A 222 32.68 40.83 5.90
C ALA A 222 31.43 40.08 5.43
N ALA A 223 30.47 40.80 4.83
CA ALA A 223 29.29 40.21 4.21
C ALA A 223 29.69 39.18 3.13
N THR A 224 28.96 38.07 3.02
CA THR A 224 29.37 36.98 2.14
C THR A 224 28.24 36.17 1.52
N THR A 225 28.45 35.78 0.26
CA THR A 225 27.68 34.80 -0.52
C THR A 225 28.43 33.48 -0.67
N GLY A 226 29.53 33.30 0.08
CA GLY A 226 30.41 32.15 -0.02
C GLY A 226 29.69 30.85 0.36
N ASN A 227 30.04 29.79 -0.34
CA ASN A 227 29.57 28.44 -0.06
C ASN A 227 30.73 27.56 0.42
N SER A 228 30.44 26.64 1.32
CA SER A 228 31.40 25.60 1.73
C SER A 228 30.68 24.26 1.95
N SER A 229 31.30 23.17 1.50
CA SER A 229 30.85 21.82 1.79
C SER A 229 32.02 21.01 2.33
N TRP A 230 31.85 20.39 3.50
CA TRP A 230 32.77 19.43 4.08
C TRP A 230 32.17 18.04 3.92
N THR A 231 32.90 17.12 3.28
CA THR A 231 32.55 15.69 3.22
C THR A 231 33.57 14.91 4.02
N ILE A 232 33.13 14.34 5.14
CA ILE A 232 33.96 13.65 6.12
C ILE A 232 33.46 12.22 6.21
N ALA A 233 34.29 11.24 5.89
CA ALA A 233 33.87 9.85 5.87
C ALA A 233 33.75 9.25 7.29
N GLY A 234 34.62 9.68 8.21
CA GLY A 234 34.64 9.23 9.61
C GLY A 234 33.88 10.13 10.57
N ASP A 235 34.33 10.11 11.82
CA ASP A 235 33.72 10.87 12.91
C ASP A 235 34.19 12.34 12.90
N VAL A 236 33.39 13.22 13.48
CA VAL A 236 33.79 14.56 13.88
C VAL A 236 33.79 14.64 15.40
N THR A 237 34.95 14.82 16.00
CA THR A 237 35.10 14.94 17.46
C THR A 237 35.59 16.34 17.85
N LEU A 238 34.83 17.00 18.72
CA LEU A 238 35.20 18.28 19.33
C LEU A 238 35.67 18.04 20.77
N ASN A 239 36.86 18.53 21.11
CA ASN A 239 37.50 18.42 22.44
C ASN A 239 37.85 19.80 23.04
N GLY A 240 37.99 19.86 24.37
CA GLY A 240 38.34 21.09 25.08
C GLY A 240 37.21 22.11 25.05
N THR A 241 37.44 23.28 24.45
CA THR A 241 36.40 24.29 24.17
C THR A 241 36.31 24.62 22.68
N SER A 242 36.58 23.61 21.86
CA SER A 242 36.57 23.71 20.41
C SER A 242 35.15 23.82 19.84
N ARG A 243 35.08 24.21 18.56
CA ARG A 243 33.84 24.54 17.88
C ARG A 243 33.77 23.93 16.48
N LEU A 244 32.58 23.52 16.08
CA LEU A 244 32.19 23.42 14.67
C LEU A 244 31.29 24.62 14.37
N ALA A 245 31.72 25.49 13.47
CA ALA A 245 30.96 26.67 13.08
C ALA A 245 30.46 26.51 11.64
N VAL A 246 29.15 26.30 11.46
CA VAL A 246 28.59 26.19 10.11
C VAL A 246 28.78 27.53 9.37
N PHE A 247 28.47 28.62 10.07
CA PHE A 247 28.79 30.00 9.68
C PHE A 247 29.47 30.74 10.82
N GLU A 248 30.48 31.54 10.49
CA GLU A 248 31.09 32.51 11.40
C GLU A 248 31.48 33.78 10.63
N SER A 249 30.48 34.60 10.30
CA SER A 249 30.67 35.84 9.52
C SER A 249 30.46 37.10 10.37
N ALA A 250 31.30 38.11 10.16
CA ALA A 250 31.12 39.43 10.77
C ALA A 250 30.01 40.27 10.10
N GLY A 251 29.67 39.98 8.83
CA GLY A 251 28.61 40.64 8.05
C GLY A 251 27.49 39.68 7.62
N PRO A 252 26.46 40.18 6.89
CA PRO A 252 25.35 39.35 6.41
C PRO A 252 25.79 38.13 5.59
N HIS A 253 25.03 37.03 5.68
CA HIS A 253 25.32 35.78 4.97
C HIS A 253 24.13 35.30 4.13
N SER A 254 24.35 35.01 2.85
CA SER A 254 23.32 34.44 1.95
C SER A 254 23.74 33.17 1.22
N GLY A 255 24.99 32.72 1.38
CA GLY A 255 25.46 31.43 0.86
C GLY A 255 25.03 30.22 1.71
N THR A 256 25.60 29.06 1.42
CA THR A 256 25.32 27.78 2.08
C THR A 256 26.55 27.18 2.74
N SER A 257 26.36 26.43 3.82
CA SER A 257 27.45 25.70 4.47
C SER A 257 26.96 24.34 4.93
N THR A 258 27.62 23.28 4.47
CA THR A 258 27.20 21.90 4.75
C THR A 258 28.35 21.09 5.33
N PHE A 259 28.08 20.35 6.39
CA PHE A 259 28.94 19.28 6.89
C PHE A 259 28.25 17.94 6.68
N ASN A 260 28.79 17.10 5.81
CA ASN A 260 28.36 15.72 5.61
C ASN A 260 29.29 14.79 6.39
N ILE A 261 28.80 14.20 7.47
CA ILE A 261 29.55 13.37 8.39
C ILE A 261 29.09 11.91 8.22
N GLY A 262 29.99 11.07 7.71
CA GLY A 262 29.75 9.65 7.51
C GLY A 262 29.72 8.85 8.81
N GLY A 263 30.44 9.30 9.83
CA GLY A 263 30.45 8.72 11.17
C GLY A 263 29.62 9.50 12.18
N ASN A 264 30.07 9.50 13.43
CA ASN A 264 29.45 10.17 14.57
C ASN A 264 29.81 11.66 14.62
N LEU A 265 28.89 12.47 15.15
CA LEU A 265 29.20 13.82 15.63
C LEU A 265 29.29 13.79 17.16
N ILE A 266 30.50 14.00 17.68
CA ILE A 266 30.81 13.94 19.12
C ILE A 266 31.18 15.36 19.59
N ILE A 267 30.32 15.92 20.43
CA ILE A 267 30.48 17.25 21.04
C ILE A 267 30.74 17.04 22.52
N ASN A 268 32.01 17.03 22.93
CA ASN A 268 32.36 16.85 24.34
C ASN A 268 31.97 18.08 25.18
N SER A 269 31.96 17.90 26.50
CA SER A 269 31.68 18.98 27.45
C SER A 269 32.55 20.21 27.18
N GLY A 270 31.95 21.40 27.22
CA GLY A 270 32.60 22.67 26.89
C GLY A 270 32.74 22.99 25.39
N CYS A 271 32.52 22.01 24.51
CA CYS A 271 32.56 22.21 23.05
C CYS A 271 31.21 22.68 22.50
N GLN A 272 31.22 23.22 21.28
CA GLN A 272 30.02 23.82 20.70
C GLN A 272 29.87 23.56 19.19
N VAL A 273 28.65 23.29 18.76
CA VAL A 273 28.23 23.51 17.37
C VAL A 273 27.53 24.86 17.32
N THR A 274 27.99 25.73 16.42
CA THR A 274 27.50 27.11 16.37
C THR A 274 27.09 27.55 14.98
N LEU A 275 25.97 28.27 14.91
CA LEU A 275 25.71 29.22 13.83
C LEU A 275 25.96 30.63 14.36
N ARG A 276 26.87 31.36 13.71
CA ARG A 276 27.19 32.74 14.08
C ARG A 276 27.19 33.64 12.84
N THR A 277 26.27 34.60 12.84
CA THR A 277 26.31 35.78 11.98
C THR A 277 26.26 36.99 12.90
N SER A 278 27.15 37.97 12.73
CA SER A 278 27.23 39.14 13.64
C SER A 278 26.68 40.43 13.05
N SER A 279 25.77 40.35 12.08
CA SER A 279 25.21 41.54 11.46
C SER A 279 23.97 42.04 12.19
N THR A 280 24.00 43.33 12.53
CA THR A 280 22.86 44.16 12.97
C THR A 280 21.93 44.56 11.80
N VAL A 281 22.15 44.07 10.57
CA VAL A 281 21.47 44.51 9.34
C VAL A 281 20.66 43.37 8.68
N ASN A 282 19.44 43.70 8.23
CA ASN A 282 18.33 42.79 7.91
C ASN A 282 18.39 41.99 6.59
N THR A 283 19.52 41.37 6.23
CA THR A 283 19.65 40.70 4.91
C THR A 283 20.27 39.29 4.89
N SER A 284 20.47 38.63 6.04
CA SER A 284 21.02 37.26 6.06
C SER A 284 19.95 36.20 5.77
N SER A 285 20.22 35.31 4.80
CA SER A 285 19.32 34.24 4.32
C SER A 285 19.99 32.88 4.11
N GLY A 286 21.25 32.73 4.53
CA GLY A 286 22.01 31.50 4.32
C GLY A 286 21.45 30.29 5.08
N ILE A 287 21.66 29.09 4.51
CA ILE A 287 21.23 27.80 5.08
C ILE A 287 22.47 27.00 5.50
N GLY A 288 22.54 26.67 6.79
CA GLY A 288 23.58 25.82 7.35
C GLY A 288 23.04 24.41 7.58
N ALA A 289 23.74 23.37 7.14
CA ALA A 289 23.32 21.99 7.31
C ALA A 289 24.43 21.12 7.93
N ILE A 290 24.04 20.23 8.84
CA ILE A 290 24.88 19.17 9.38
C ILE A 290 24.13 17.86 9.15
N ASN A 291 24.62 17.08 8.19
CA ASN A 291 24.10 15.77 7.84
C ASN A 291 24.96 14.70 8.54
N VAL A 292 24.34 13.85 9.35
CA VAL A 292 25.05 12.84 10.14
C VAL A 292 24.48 11.46 9.82
N LYS A 293 25.36 10.53 9.46
CA LYS A 293 25.01 9.11 9.21
C LYS A 293 25.24 8.20 10.41
N GLY A 294 26.14 8.56 11.34
CA GLY A 294 26.33 7.91 12.63
C GLY A 294 25.55 8.56 13.78
N ASN A 295 25.97 8.36 15.02
CA ASN A 295 25.28 8.89 16.18
C ASN A 295 25.60 10.38 16.43
N ILE A 296 24.72 11.06 17.17
CA ILE A 296 25.00 12.38 17.73
C ILE A 296 25.16 12.22 19.24
N VAL A 297 26.35 12.57 19.75
CA VAL A 297 26.65 12.60 21.18
C VAL A 297 26.91 14.05 21.57
N ASN A 298 25.91 14.70 22.16
CA ASN A 298 25.99 16.11 22.54
C ASN A 298 26.09 16.32 24.06
N ASN A 299 27.33 16.30 24.56
CA ASN A 299 27.66 16.67 25.94
C ASN A 299 28.05 18.15 26.08
N GLY A 300 28.13 18.89 24.96
CA GLY A 300 28.40 20.33 24.91
C GLY A 300 27.13 21.13 24.62
N SER A 301 27.23 22.11 23.70
CA SER A 301 26.07 22.88 23.25
C SER A 301 25.93 22.90 21.73
N ILE A 302 24.68 22.94 21.28
CA ILE A 302 24.32 23.31 19.92
C ILE A 302 23.50 24.60 20.05
N GLN A 303 24.02 25.69 19.47
CA GLN A 303 23.49 27.03 19.73
C GLN A 303 23.67 27.98 18.56
N THR A 304 22.94 29.08 18.60
CA THR A 304 23.27 30.27 17.81
C THR A 304 23.66 31.42 18.71
N THR A 305 24.69 32.18 18.30
CA THR A 305 25.17 33.28 19.15
C THR A 305 24.31 34.53 18.97
N ALA A 306 23.96 35.18 20.09
CA ALA A 306 23.23 36.45 20.13
C ALA A 306 23.98 37.55 19.36
N GLY A 307 23.29 38.17 18.40
CA GLY A 307 23.84 39.23 17.56
C GLY A 307 23.16 39.35 16.19
N ALA A 308 22.51 38.29 15.71
CA ALA A 308 21.78 38.30 14.45
C ALA A 308 20.27 38.44 14.67
N THR A 309 19.69 39.49 14.11
CA THR A 309 18.27 39.81 14.13
C THR A 309 17.45 39.09 13.03
N ASN A 310 18.01 38.10 12.29
CA ASN A 310 17.42 37.63 11.01
C ASN A 310 17.59 36.13 10.62
N SER A 311 16.80 35.75 9.59
CA SER A 311 16.35 34.45 9.02
C SER A 311 17.34 33.34 8.62
N CYS A 312 18.59 33.33 9.10
CA CYS A 312 19.44 32.15 8.87
C CYS A 312 18.88 30.91 9.59
N SER A 313 19.02 29.75 8.97
CA SER A 313 18.54 28.48 9.53
C SER A 313 19.66 27.45 9.70
N LEU A 314 19.56 26.67 10.79
CA LEU A 314 20.39 25.48 11.02
C LEU A 314 19.55 24.23 10.82
N LEU A 315 19.92 23.40 9.85
CA LEU A 315 19.40 22.06 9.69
C LEU A 315 20.37 21.04 10.31
N ILE A 316 19.87 20.23 11.24
CA ILE A 316 20.56 19.03 11.71
C ILE A 316 19.77 17.84 11.19
N ASN A 317 20.39 17.03 10.34
CA ASN A 317 19.73 15.97 9.62
C ASN A 317 20.36 14.63 10.00
N MET A 318 19.55 13.74 10.56
CA MET A 318 19.92 12.35 10.85
C MET A 318 19.46 11.45 9.70
N GLU A 319 20.39 11.08 8.84
CA GLU A 319 20.16 10.43 7.54
C GLU A 319 20.95 9.11 7.37
N GLY A 320 21.22 8.42 8.49
CA GLY A 320 21.87 7.12 8.47
C GLY A 320 21.02 6.04 7.79
N THR A 321 21.67 4.95 7.38
CA THR A 321 21.00 3.73 6.91
C THR A 321 20.93 2.64 7.99
N ASN A 322 21.74 2.78 9.05
CA ASN A 322 21.69 1.96 10.25
C ASN A 322 20.98 2.74 11.36
N ALA A 323 20.48 2.05 12.40
CA ALA A 323 19.88 2.72 13.55
C ALA A 323 20.86 3.73 14.16
N GLN A 324 20.38 4.94 14.42
CA GLN A 324 21.16 6.02 15.04
C GLN A 324 20.64 6.32 16.44
N GLN A 325 21.46 7.02 17.22
CA GLN A 325 21.12 7.49 18.55
C GLN A 325 21.44 8.98 18.66
N TRP A 326 20.56 9.71 19.36
CA TRP A 326 20.87 11.01 19.92
C TRP A 326 21.03 10.86 21.43
N THR A 327 22.22 11.19 21.93
CA THR A 327 22.51 11.20 23.36
C THR A 327 22.92 12.60 23.80
N GLY A 328 22.46 13.02 24.97
CA GLY A 328 22.78 14.31 25.56
C GLY A 328 21.79 15.40 25.18
N VAL A 329 22.23 16.65 25.26
CA VAL A 329 21.33 17.80 25.23
C VAL A 329 20.81 18.05 23.81
N PHE A 330 19.56 18.47 23.67
CA PHE A 330 19.07 19.08 22.43
C PHE A 330 19.60 20.51 22.29
N PRO A 331 19.47 21.17 21.12
CA PRO A 331 19.88 22.56 20.96
C PRO A 331 19.19 23.50 21.97
N VAL A 332 19.96 24.30 22.73
CA VAL A 332 19.51 24.98 23.97
C VAL A 332 19.38 26.51 23.91
N ALA A 333 19.83 27.19 22.87
CA ALA A 333 19.75 28.65 22.81
C ALA A 333 19.70 29.17 21.37
N PHE A 334 18.59 29.85 21.04
CA PHE A 334 18.44 30.63 19.82
C PHE A 334 17.87 32.01 20.20
N PRO A 335 18.36 33.12 19.61
CA PRO A 335 17.69 34.40 19.68
C PRO A 335 16.35 34.36 18.94
N THR A 336 15.39 35.17 19.39
CA THR A 336 14.10 35.34 18.72
C THR A 336 14.31 35.67 17.23
N GLY A 337 13.71 34.87 16.33
CA GLY A 337 13.79 35.06 14.87
C GLY A 337 14.78 34.17 14.11
N GLN A 338 15.55 33.32 14.80
CA GLN A 338 16.36 32.26 14.17
C GLN A 338 15.71 30.90 14.35
N LEU A 339 15.71 30.08 13.29
CA LEU A 339 15.10 28.76 13.29
C LEU A 339 16.18 27.67 13.21
N CYS A 340 16.07 26.68 14.09
CA CYS A 340 16.76 25.41 13.91
C CYS A 340 15.75 24.33 13.61
N THR A 341 16.07 23.49 12.63
CA THR A 341 15.28 22.31 12.31
C THR A 341 16.12 21.08 12.60
N ILE A 342 15.57 20.16 13.38
CA ILE A 342 16.08 18.79 13.48
C ILE A 342 15.22 17.93 12.58
N GLN A 343 15.83 17.28 11.59
CA GLN A 343 15.17 16.35 10.70
C GLN A 343 15.62 14.92 10.99
N ILE A 344 14.64 14.04 11.15
CA ILE A 344 14.82 12.60 11.20
C ILE A 344 14.45 12.07 9.82
N ASN A 345 15.46 11.59 9.10
CA ASN A 345 15.35 11.00 7.75
C ASN A 345 15.72 9.52 7.72
N ASN A 346 16.08 8.94 8.86
CA ASN A 346 16.57 7.57 8.95
C ASN A 346 15.41 6.55 9.08
N PRO A 347 15.22 5.64 8.11
CA PRO A 347 14.18 4.62 8.16
C PRO A 347 14.49 3.47 9.13
N ALA A 348 15.76 3.22 9.47
CA ALA A 348 16.13 2.25 10.52
C ALA A 348 15.85 2.79 11.93
N GLY A 349 15.66 4.11 12.03
CA GLY A 349 15.19 4.82 13.20
C GLY A 349 16.28 5.52 14.00
N VAL A 350 15.88 6.59 14.69
CA VAL A 350 16.70 7.37 15.62
C VAL A 350 16.14 7.19 17.03
N SER A 351 16.96 6.72 17.97
CA SER A 351 16.56 6.56 19.37
C SER A 351 17.03 7.74 20.22
N LEU A 352 16.14 8.25 21.07
CA LEU A 352 16.50 9.20 22.13
C LEU A 352 16.90 8.44 23.39
N ASN A 353 18.11 8.64 23.89
CA ASN A 353 18.67 7.90 25.04
C ASN A 353 18.63 8.67 26.37
N ASN A 354 17.89 9.77 26.42
CA ASN A 354 17.74 10.60 27.60
C ASN A 354 16.46 11.43 27.53
N VAL A 355 16.09 12.06 28.65
CA VAL A 355 15.06 13.10 28.66
C VAL A 355 15.48 14.25 27.74
N VAL A 356 14.57 14.68 26.88
CA VAL A 356 14.81 15.69 25.84
C VAL A 356 13.78 16.81 25.93
N THR A 357 14.25 18.04 25.72
CA THR A 357 13.39 19.22 25.53
C THR A 357 13.67 19.84 24.17
N VAL A 358 12.67 19.87 23.30
CA VAL A 358 12.68 20.63 22.05
C VAL A 358 12.47 22.10 22.40
N ASN A 359 13.51 22.92 22.19
CA ASN A 359 13.47 24.35 22.52
C ASN A 359 12.37 25.09 21.72
N PRO A 360 11.77 26.18 22.25
CA PRO A 360 10.75 27.00 21.56
C PRO A 360 11.12 27.50 20.15
N LEU A 361 12.40 27.50 19.80
CA LEU A 361 12.90 27.95 18.50
C LEU A 361 13.45 26.81 17.62
N VAL A 362 13.25 25.56 18.06
CA VAL A 362 13.60 24.36 17.31
C VAL A 362 12.33 23.73 16.76
N THR A 363 12.32 23.40 15.48
CA THR A 363 11.30 22.55 14.87
C THR A 363 11.86 21.14 14.74
N LEU A 364 11.17 20.15 15.30
CA LEU A 364 11.49 18.74 15.09
C LEU A 364 10.61 18.21 13.96
N THR A 365 11.18 17.51 12.99
CA THR A 365 10.42 16.90 11.91
C THR A 365 10.89 15.47 11.67
N VAL A 366 9.96 14.52 11.75
CA VAL A 366 10.15 13.14 11.34
C VAL A 366 9.57 13.00 9.94
N ASN A 367 10.44 12.85 8.94
CA ASN A 367 10.01 12.78 7.55
C ASN A 367 9.39 11.42 7.21
N THR A 368 8.68 11.36 6.08
CA THR A 368 8.09 10.12 5.54
C THR A 368 9.09 8.96 5.59
N ALA A 369 8.60 7.77 5.96
CA ALA A 369 9.38 6.54 6.15
C ALA A 369 10.45 6.55 7.26
N ALA A 370 10.74 7.70 7.89
CA ALA A 370 11.66 7.78 9.02
C ALA A 370 10.97 7.42 10.35
N ILE A 371 11.77 7.00 11.34
CA ILE A 371 11.26 6.59 12.65
C ILE A 371 12.01 7.35 13.76
N LEU A 372 11.28 8.02 14.65
CA LEU A 372 11.82 8.54 15.90
C LEU A 372 11.35 7.64 17.05
N LYS A 373 12.29 6.99 17.74
CA LYS A 373 12.06 6.07 18.85
C LYS A 373 12.34 6.78 20.18
N ASN A 374 11.41 6.68 21.11
CA ASN A 374 11.46 7.41 22.37
C ASN A 374 11.12 6.51 23.55
N ALA A 375 12.10 6.29 24.42
CA ALA A 375 11.95 5.55 25.69
C ALA A 375 11.98 6.47 26.93
N TYR A 376 12.01 7.80 26.72
CA TYR A 376 12.10 8.80 27.79
C TYR A 376 11.06 9.91 27.59
N THR A 377 11.04 10.91 28.48
CA THR A 377 10.16 12.08 28.30
C THR A 377 10.72 13.01 27.21
N LEU A 378 9.92 13.23 26.16
CA LEU A 378 10.13 14.26 25.15
C LEU A 378 9.22 15.48 25.43
N THR A 379 9.81 16.61 25.81
CA THR A 379 9.09 17.87 26.00
C THR A 379 9.12 18.68 24.71
N ASN A 380 7.99 18.82 24.03
CA ASN A 380 7.86 19.65 22.83
C ASN A 380 7.50 21.09 23.22
N SER A 381 8.43 22.05 23.14
CA SER A 381 8.12 23.46 23.42
C SER A 381 7.85 24.31 22.17
N ASN A 382 7.79 23.69 20.99
CA ASN A 382 7.46 24.36 19.71
C ASN A 382 6.64 23.42 18.80
N VAL A 383 7.11 23.19 17.57
CA VAL A 383 6.47 22.36 16.55
C VAL A 383 7.24 21.04 16.42
N THR A 384 6.51 19.93 16.55
CA THR A 384 6.99 18.59 16.22
C THR A 384 6.09 18.00 15.13
N ASN A 385 6.62 17.91 13.91
CA ASN A 385 5.91 17.36 12.75
C ASN A 385 6.23 15.87 12.59
N ILE A 386 5.21 15.02 12.51
CA ILE A 386 5.36 13.57 12.31
C ILE A 386 4.74 13.17 10.97
N ASN A 387 5.56 13.15 9.92
CA ASN A 387 5.18 12.63 8.60
C ASN A 387 5.52 11.15 8.46
N GLY A 388 6.54 10.67 9.18
CA GLY A 388 6.88 9.24 9.31
C GLY A 388 6.26 8.61 10.55
N SER A 389 7.07 7.93 11.36
CA SER A 389 6.62 7.26 12.58
C SER A 389 7.23 7.86 13.85
N PHE A 390 6.38 8.15 14.84
CA PHE A 390 6.80 8.35 16.22
C PHE A 390 6.52 7.07 17.02
N GLN A 391 7.57 6.46 17.57
CA GLN A 391 7.49 5.21 18.32
C GLN A 391 7.75 5.48 19.80
N LEU A 392 6.78 5.15 20.64
CA LEU A 392 6.91 5.10 22.09
C LEU A 392 7.37 3.71 22.49
N ASP A 393 8.61 3.64 22.98
CA ASP A 393 9.17 2.46 23.62
C ASP A 393 8.83 2.45 25.11
N GLU A 394 9.10 1.33 25.78
CA GLU A 394 8.87 1.16 27.23
C GLU A 394 9.45 2.33 28.04
N GLY A 395 8.61 2.98 28.86
CA GLY A 395 8.99 4.15 29.67
C GLY A 395 8.94 5.50 28.93
N GLY A 396 8.70 5.50 27.62
CA GLY A 396 8.55 6.71 26.82
C GLY A 396 7.33 7.55 27.21
N TRP A 397 7.46 8.87 27.10
CA TRP A 397 6.36 9.82 27.29
C TRP A 397 6.60 11.07 26.44
N ALA A 398 5.57 11.90 26.20
CA ALA A 398 5.75 13.25 25.69
C ALA A 398 4.85 14.27 26.38
N THR A 399 5.31 15.53 26.45
CA THR A 399 4.61 16.66 27.07
C THR A 399 4.88 17.97 26.32
N GLY A 400 4.21 19.06 26.70
CA GLY A 400 4.34 20.37 26.06
C GLY A 400 3.23 20.66 25.04
N ASN A 401 3.62 21.12 23.84
CA ASN A 401 2.72 21.38 22.73
C ASN A 401 2.37 20.09 21.98
N ASP A 402 1.15 20.04 21.45
CA ASP A 402 0.67 18.95 20.59
C ASP A 402 1.58 18.72 19.37
N PHE A 403 1.73 17.45 19.01
CA PHE A 403 2.42 17.05 17.79
C PHE A 403 1.50 17.29 16.58
N VAL A 404 2.08 17.46 15.40
CA VAL A 404 1.34 17.66 14.16
C VAL A 404 1.64 16.49 13.23
N TYR A 405 0.66 15.62 12.99
CA TYR A 405 0.83 14.49 12.09
C TYR A 405 0.48 14.86 10.64
N GLY A 406 1.33 14.41 9.72
CA GLY A 406 1.07 14.47 8.28
C GLY A 406 0.14 13.35 7.82
N THR A 407 -0.14 13.29 6.51
CA THR A 407 -1.07 12.30 5.92
C THR A 407 -0.63 10.84 6.07
N GLU A 408 0.66 10.60 6.27
CA GLU A 408 1.25 9.26 6.50
C GLU A 408 1.68 9.05 7.97
N GLY A 409 1.46 10.07 8.80
CA GLY A 409 1.95 10.13 10.17
C GLY A 409 1.42 8.97 11.01
N THR A 410 2.35 8.23 11.63
CA THR A 410 2.06 7.02 12.40
C THR A 410 2.52 7.17 13.85
N LEU A 411 1.66 6.80 14.79
CA LEU A 411 2.02 6.60 16.19
C LEU A 411 2.18 5.11 16.48
N VAL A 412 3.31 4.71 17.04
CA VAL A 412 3.60 3.31 17.38
C VAL A 412 3.73 3.17 18.89
N PHE A 413 2.93 2.29 19.49
CA PHE A 413 3.11 1.82 20.86
C PHE A 413 3.91 0.52 20.83
N ASN A 414 5.17 0.60 21.25
CA ASN A 414 6.14 -0.49 21.24
C ASN A 414 6.50 -0.89 22.67
N ASN A 415 5.51 -1.27 23.46
CA ASN A 415 5.69 -1.67 24.85
C ASN A 415 5.84 -3.19 24.94
N SER A 416 6.68 -3.66 25.87
CA SER A 416 6.90 -5.08 26.07
C SER A 416 6.05 -5.62 27.22
N ASN A 417 5.65 -4.79 28.19
CA ASN A 417 4.87 -5.22 29.34
C ASN A 417 3.71 -4.27 29.65
N GLY A 418 2.63 -4.84 30.21
CA GLY A 418 1.46 -4.07 30.66
C GLY A 418 0.71 -3.38 29.53
N PHE A 419 -0.28 -2.56 29.89
CA PHE A 419 -0.98 -1.71 28.93
C PHE A 419 -0.48 -0.27 29.06
N TYR A 420 -0.14 0.36 27.95
CA TYR A 420 0.27 1.76 27.93
C TYR A 420 -0.96 2.67 28.04
N GLY A 421 -0.99 3.52 29.06
CA GLY A 421 -2.10 4.43 29.32
C GLY A 421 -2.07 5.67 28.42
N VAL A 422 -3.19 5.95 27.76
CA VAL A 422 -3.45 7.19 27.03
C VAL A 422 -4.58 7.92 27.76
N SER A 423 -4.22 8.92 28.56
CA SER A 423 -5.15 9.63 29.45
C SER A 423 -4.98 11.15 29.39
N GLY A 424 -6.06 11.90 29.62
CA GLY A 424 -6.07 13.37 29.50
C GLY A 424 -5.88 13.85 28.06
N THR A 425 -4.96 14.80 27.85
CA THR A 425 -4.62 15.36 26.53
C THR A 425 -3.15 15.07 26.17
N PRO A 426 -2.79 13.80 25.89
CA PRO A 426 -1.43 13.43 25.52
C PRO A 426 -1.03 14.11 24.21
N VAL A 427 0.05 14.88 24.29
CA VAL A 427 0.55 15.70 23.17
C VAL A 427 0.99 14.89 21.96
N PHE A 428 1.36 13.62 22.18
CA PHE A 428 1.76 12.69 21.12
C PHE A 428 0.57 12.06 20.39
N TRP A 429 -0.65 12.19 20.93
CA TRP A 429 -1.90 11.79 20.28
C TRP A 429 -2.98 12.85 20.49
N PRO A 430 -2.84 14.02 19.85
CA PRO A 430 -3.78 15.12 19.97
C PRO A 430 -5.09 14.83 19.23
N THR A 431 -6.16 15.53 19.59
CA THR A 431 -7.48 15.41 18.92
C THR A 431 -7.52 16.14 17.58
N THR A 432 -6.71 17.18 17.42
CA THR A 432 -6.54 17.95 16.18
C THR A 432 -5.17 17.63 15.60
N ASN A 433 -5.09 17.35 14.30
CA ASN A 433 -3.86 16.92 13.63
C ASN A 433 -3.20 15.69 14.30
N GLY A 434 -4.03 14.81 14.89
CA GLY A 434 -3.58 13.55 15.48
C GLY A 434 -3.10 12.53 14.46
N PRO A 435 -2.50 11.42 14.91
CA PRO A 435 -1.99 10.36 14.05
C PRO A 435 -3.06 9.83 13.10
N VAL A 436 -2.69 9.72 11.83
CA VAL A 436 -3.53 9.09 10.80
C VAL A 436 -3.52 7.58 10.97
N ASN A 437 -2.36 7.03 11.35
CA ASN A 437 -2.19 5.60 11.60
C ASN A 437 -1.72 5.35 13.03
N VAL A 438 -2.17 4.25 13.63
CA VAL A 438 -1.74 3.81 14.96
C VAL A 438 -1.39 2.34 14.91
N THR A 439 -0.23 1.99 15.46
CA THR A 439 0.22 0.60 15.61
C THR A 439 0.41 0.27 17.07
N VAL A 440 -0.24 -0.80 17.54
CA VAL A 440 0.00 -1.41 18.84
C VAL A 440 0.70 -2.75 18.59
N GLN A 441 1.94 -2.87 19.04
CA GLN A 441 2.79 -4.02 18.74
C GLN A 441 3.54 -4.52 19.99
N ASN A 442 4.24 -5.65 19.82
CA ASN A 442 4.82 -6.45 20.89
C ASN A 442 3.77 -6.94 21.90
N SER A 443 4.24 -7.41 23.06
CA SER A 443 3.38 -7.99 24.10
C SER A 443 2.68 -6.95 24.98
N GLY A 444 3.12 -5.69 24.98
CA GLY A 444 2.50 -4.62 25.78
C GLY A 444 1.31 -3.97 25.05
N GLY A 445 0.15 -3.99 25.69
CA GLY A 445 -1.12 -3.48 25.13
C GLY A 445 -1.28 -1.96 25.17
N LEU A 446 -2.48 -1.50 24.79
CA LEU A 446 -2.89 -0.09 24.83
C LEU A 446 -4.13 0.07 25.73
N GLN A 447 -4.08 0.99 26.70
CA GLN A 447 -5.23 1.41 27.52
C GLN A 447 -5.67 2.82 27.11
N LEU A 448 -6.83 2.92 26.48
CA LEU A 448 -7.45 4.20 26.14
C LEU A 448 -8.33 4.69 27.30
N GLU A 449 -8.05 5.87 27.82
CA GLU A 449 -8.85 6.53 28.87
C GLU A 449 -9.53 7.82 28.37
N VAL A 450 -9.34 8.14 27.09
CA VAL A 450 -9.92 9.29 26.41
C VAL A 450 -10.27 8.95 24.97
N PRO A 451 -11.32 9.55 24.36
CA PRO A 451 -11.72 9.23 23.00
C PRO A 451 -10.68 9.61 21.97
N ARG A 452 -10.52 8.79 20.93
CA ARG A 452 -9.56 9.03 19.84
C ARG A 452 -10.12 8.63 18.49
N THR A 453 -9.65 9.33 17.46
CA THR A 453 -9.98 9.04 16.07
C THR A 453 -8.73 8.61 15.32
N VAL A 454 -8.85 7.57 14.50
CA VAL A 454 -7.79 7.11 13.58
C VAL A 454 -8.40 6.98 12.18
N SER A 455 -8.05 7.92 11.30
CA SER A 455 -8.66 8.03 9.96
C SER A 455 -8.05 7.06 8.94
N GLY A 456 -6.81 6.63 9.14
CA GLY A 456 -6.11 5.64 8.34
C GLY A 456 -6.26 4.25 8.95
N VAL A 457 -5.14 3.63 9.36
CA VAL A 457 -5.11 2.28 9.91
C VAL A 457 -4.85 2.32 11.41
N PHE A 458 -5.79 1.76 12.19
CA PHE A 458 -5.53 1.31 13.55
C PHE A 458 -5.22 -0.18 13.51
N GLN A 459 -3.98 -0.58 13.79
CA GLN A 459 -3.60 -1.99 13.83
C GLN A 459 -3.11 -2.40 15.21
N THR A 460 -3.46 -3.63 15.61
CA THR A 460 -3.00 -4.20 16.88
C THR A 460 -2.57 -5.65 16.76
N SER A 461 -1.49 -6.00 17.46
CA SER A 461 -0.98 -7.38 17.63
C SER A 461 -1.05 -7.84 19.09
N THR A 462 -1.74 -7.07 19.95
CA THR A 462 -1.92 -7.34 21.38
C THR A 462 -3.24 -6.71 21.87
N GLY A 463 -3.50 -6.76 23.18
CA GLY A 463 -4.72 -6.23 23.77
C GLY A 463 -4.82 -4.71 23.66
N VAL A 464 -6.00 -4.24 23.26
CA VAL A 464 -6.42 -2.85 23.40
C VAL A 464 -7.60 -2.84 24.36
N LYS A 465 -7.51 -2.07 25.44
CA LYS A 465 -8.59 -1.94 26.41
C LYS A 465 -8.99 -0.48 26.58
N ASN A 466 -10.17 -0.29 27.16
CA ASN A 466 -10.66 1.03 27.51
C ASN A 466 -11.00 1.11 28.99
N THR A 467 -11.03 2.31 29.53
CA THR A 467 -11.65 2.56 30.83
C THR A 467 -12.71 3.63 30.64
N TYR A 468 -13.96 3.38 31.07
CA TYR A 468 -15.08 4.32 31.06
C TYR A 468 -15.85 4.56 29.74
N GLY A 469 -15.79 3.63 28.78
CA GLY A 469 -16.62 3.72 27.57
C GLY A 469 -16.20 4.84 26.61
N ASN A 470 -14.90 5.17 26.58
CA ASN A 470 -14.36 6.14 25.64
C ASN A 470 -14.24 5.52 24.25
N ASP A 471 -14.69 6.19 23.19
CA ASP A 471 -14.70 5.55 21.88
C ASP A 471 -13.37 5.73 21.13
N LEU A 472 -12.84 4.62 20.62
CA LEU A 472 -11.92 4.63 19.49
C LEU A 472 -12.76 4.68 18.21
N THR A 473 -12.84 5.85 17.58
CA THR A 473 -13.54 6.02 16.29
C THR A 473 -12.57 5.75 15.15
N VAL A 474 -12.92 4.84 14.23
CA VAL A 474 -12.03 4.47 13.13
C VAL A 474 -12.76 4.56 11.80
N PRO A 475 -12.76 5.72 11.12
CA PRO A 475 -13.33 5.84 9.77
C PRO A 475 -12.60 5.02 8.70
N GLY A 476 -11.34 4.70 8.96
CA GLY A 476 -10.50 3.86 8.08
C GLY A 476 -10.55 2.38 8.48
N THR A 477 -9.39 1.77 8.70
CA THR A 477 -9.29 0.32 8.91
C THR A 477 -8.90 -0.02 10.35
N VAL A 478 -9.65 -0.92 10.99
CA VAL A 478 -9.20 -1.66 12.17
C VAL A 478 -8.58 -2.97 11.68
N LYS A 479 -7.29 -3.19 11.93
CA LYS A 479 -6.57 -4.39 11.51
C LYS A 479 -6.11 -5.22 12.70
N LEU A 480 -6.61 -6.45 12.81
CA LEU A 480 -6.20 -7.42 13.80
C LEU A 480 -5.10 -8.31 13.26
N ASN A 481 -3.89 -8.15 13.78
CA ASN A 481 -2.78 -9.07 13.53
C ASN A 481 -2.77 -10.18 14.59
N THR A 482 -1.89 -11.17 14.44
CA THR A 482 -1.72 -12.26 15.42
C THR A 482 -1.54 -11.70 16.83
N GLY A 483 -2.38 -12.15 17.77
CA GLY A 483 -2.38 -11.68 19.17
C GLY A 483 -3.21 -10.42 19.43
N GLY A 484 -3.70 -9.72 18.40
CA GLY A 484 -4.53 -8.53 18.54
C GLY A 484 -5.95 -8.84 19.02
N TYR A 485 -6.46 -8.05 19.98
CA TYR A 485 -7.85 -8.13 20.45
C TYR A 485 -8.30 -6.82 21.12
N PHE A 486 -9.61 -6.66 21.29
CA PHE A 486 -10.22 -5.58 22.06
C PHE A 486 -10.84 -6.12 23.37
N ASP A 487 -10.53 -5.49 24.49
CA ASP A 487 -10.90 -5.91 25.84
C ASP A 487 -11.81 -4.88 26.51
N ASN A 488 -12.99 -5.33 26.96
CA ASN A 488 -14.07 -4.56 27.59
C ASN A 488 -14.78 -3.48 26.74
N PHE A 489 -14.38 -3.25 25.49
CA PHE A 489 -15.02 -2.26 24.62
C PHE A 489 -14.89 -2.61 23.14
N SER A 490 -15.72 -1.98 22.31
CA SER A 490 -15.68 -2.09 20.84
C SER A 490 -15.21 -0.79 20.18
N PRO A 491 -14.52 -0.84 19.03
CA PRO A 491 -14.33 0.34 18.18
C PRO A 491 -15.65 0.87 17.63
N THR A 492 -15.74 2.19 17.41
CA THR A 492 -16.84 2.83 16.70
C THR A 492 -16.49 2.95 15.22
N TYR A 493 -17.19 2.18 14.38
CA TYR A 493 -17.05 2.19 12.94
C TYR A 493 -17.95 3.24 12.28
N THR A 494 -17.51 3.82 11.17
CA THR A 494 -18.30 4.68 10.28
C THR A 494 -18.68 3.92 9.00
N ASN A 495 -19.46 4.56 8.14
CA ASN A 495 -19.89 4.01 6.84
C ASN A 495 -18.75 3.84 5.82
N THR A 496 -17.51 4.22 6.15
CA THR A 496 -16.32 3.96 5.31
C THR A 496 -15.40 2.90 5.91
N SER A 497 -15.68 2.44 7.14
CA SER A 497 -14.72 1.64 7.88
C SER A 497 -14.59 0.22 7.36
N THR A 498 -13.42 -0.36 7.61
CA THR A 498 -13.15 -1.78 7.39
C THR A 498 -12.60 -2.42 8.65
N LEU A 499 -13.11 -3.59 9.03
CA LEU A 499 -12.46 -4.50 9.97
C LEU A 499 -11.70 -5.56 9.17
N GLU A 500 -10.37 -5.62 9.32
CA GLU A 500 -9.51 -6.62 8.71
C GLU A 500 -9.01 -7.64 9.74
N TYR A 501 -9.30 -8.92 9.50
CA TYR A 501 -8.71 -10.05 10.22
C TYR A 501 -7.48 -10.57 9.45
N ASN A 502 -6.29 -10.36 10.01
CA ASN A 502 -4.98 -10.68 9.41
C ASN A 502 -4.13 -11.56 10.35
N THR A 503 -4.73 -12.52 11.04
CA THR A 503 -4.10 -13.22 12.17
C THR A 503 -3.32 -14.48 11.80
N GLY A 504 -3.52 -15.05 10.60
CA GLY A 504 -2.75 -16.23 10.15
C GLY A 504 -3.29 -17.58 10.59
N GLY A 505 -4.45 -17.62 11.26
CA GLY A 505 -5.02 -18.84 11.83
C GLY A 505 -6.51 -18.71 12.14
N THR A 506 -7.01 -19.44 13.13
CA THR A 506 -8.41 -19.32 13.55
C THR A 506 -8.57 -18.19 14.57
N TYR A 507 -9.59 -17.35 14.38
CA TYR A 507 -9.93 -16.25 15.27
C TYR A 507 -11.44 -16.22 15.53
N GLY A 508 -11.88 -16.01 16.77
CA GLY A 508 -13.31 -15.88 17.11
C GLY A 508 -13.74 -14.42 17.09
N THR A 509 -14.97 -14.10 16.66
CA THR A 509 -15.45 -12.72 16.79
C THR A 509 -15.65 -12.35 18.27
N TYR A 510 -15.19 -11.17 18.70
CA TYR A 510 -15.39 -10.67 20.07
C TYR A 510 -15.83 -9.20 20.06
N ASN A 511 -15.19 -8.33 20.85
CA ASN A 511 -15.61 -6.94 20.97
C ASN A 511 -15.28 -6.12 19.71
N GLU A 512 -14.38 -6.57 18.83
CA GLU A 512 -14.17 -5.90 17.54
C GLU A 512 -15.41 -5.99 16.63
N TRP A 513 -16.22 -7.03 16.80
CA TRP A 513 -17.40 -7.27 16.00
C TRP A 513 -18.46 -7.93 16.85
N ILE A 514 -19.43 -7.14 17.31
CA ILE A 514 -20.54 -7.56 18.16
C ILE A 514 -21.84 -7.72 17.35
N GLU A 515 -22.90 -8.17 18.02
CA GLU A 515 -24.24 -8.26 17.41
C GLU A 515 -24.82 -6.86 17.17
N GLY A 516 -25.42 -6.64 16.00
CA GLY A 516 -26.10 -5.39 15.66
C GLY A 516 -26.40 -5.28 14.17
N SER A 517 -27.28 -4.36 13.80
CA SER A 517 -27.76 -4.15 12.43
C SER A 517 -27.39 -2.79 11.83
N VAL A 518 -26.82 -1.89 12.64
CA VAL A 518 -26.47 -0.52 12.24
C VAL A 518 -24.98 -0.33 12.44
N VAL A 519 -24.29 0.17 11.41
CA VAL A 519 -22.87 0.50 11.48
C VAL A 519 -22.60 1.51 12.57
N GLY A 520 -21.59 1.24 13.41
CA GLY A 520 -21.33 2.03 14.61
C GLY A 520 -20.46 1.27 15.60
N TYR A 521 -20.80 1.37 16.88
CA TYR A 521 -20.10 0.69 17.97
C TYR A 521 -20.11 -0.84 17.77
N GLY A 522 -18.93 -1.42 17.50
CA GLY A 522 -18.72 -2.85 17.32
C GLY A 522 -19.41 -3.46 16.08
N VAL A 523 -20.01 -2.65 15.20
CA VAL A 523 -20.64 -3.13 13.96
C VAL A 523 -19.94 -2.48 12.77
N PRO A 524 -19.02 -3.19 12.09
CA PRO A 524 -18.26 -2.65 10.97
C PRO A 524 -19.14 -2.50 9.71
N GLN A 525 -18.79 -1.50 8.87
CA GLN A 525 -19.38 -1.39 7.53
C GLN A 525 -18.87 -2.53 6.63
N ASN A 526 -17.56 -2.66 6.50
CA ASN A 526 -16.92 -3.68 5.66
C ASN A 526 -16.08 -4.62 6.52
N VAL A 527 -15.99 -5.88 6.09
CA VAL A 527 -15.17 -6.89 6.76
C VAL A 527 -14.25 -7.53 5.73
N THR A 528 -12.96 -7.64 6.03
CA THR A 528 -11.96 -8.30 5.18
C THR A 528 -11.26 -9.41 5.96
N LEU A 529 -11.14 -10.58 5.35
CA LEU A 529 -10.41 -11.73 5.88
C LEU A 529 -9.18 -12.00 5.00
N SER A 530 -7.99 -11.81 5.57
CA SER A 530 -6.71 -11.92 4.90
C SER A 530 -5.79 -12.91 5.60
N ASN A 531 -4.61 -13.17 5.01
CA ASN A 531 -3.56 -14.02 5.57
C ASN A 531 -4.07 -15.41 6.01
N ALA A 532 -4.91 -16.06 5.19
CA ALA A 532 -5.50 -17.37 5.50
C ALA A 532 -6.22 -17.44 6.88
N THR A 533 -6.74 -16.32 7.37
CA THR A 533 -7.45 -16.26 8.64
C THR A 533 -8.83 -16.92 8.53
N THR A 534 -9.14 -17.88 9.39
CA THR A 534 -10.51 -18.40 9.54
C THR A 534 -11.19 -17.67 10.69
N VAL A 535 -12.25 -16.92 10.41
CA VAL A 535 -13.04 -16.23 11.44
C VAL A 535 -14.25 -17.07 11.84
N ASN A 536 -14.39 -17.29 13.13
CA ASN A 536 -15.43 -18.08 13.76
C ASN A 536 -16.44 -17.15 14.43
N LEU A 537 -17.70 -17.15 13.99
CA LEU A 537 -18.73 -16.33 14.62
C LEU A 537 -19.05 -16.84 16.04
N THR A 538 -19.05 -15.94 17.02
CA THR A 538 -19.46 -16.24 18.40
C THR A 538 -20.91 -15.83 18.70
N GLY A 539 -21.50 -14.99 17.85
CA GLY A 539 -22.90 -14.59 17.86
C GLY A 539 -23.34 -14.17 16.45
N ASP A 540 -24.56 -13.65 16.32
CA ASP A 540 -25.07 -13.23 15.02
C ASP A 540 -24.36 -11.97 14.54
N ARG A 541 -24.04 -11.88 13.24
CA ARG A 541 -23.21 -10.79 12.72
C ARG A 541 -23.74 -10.22 11.42
N THR A 542 -23.66 -8.89 11.32
CA THR A 542 -24.04 -8.15 10.12
C THR A 542 -22.81 -7.59 9.43
N VAL A 543 -22.78 -7.69 8.10
CA VAL A 543 -21.90 -6.93 7.21
C VAL A 543 -22.79 -6.01 6.37
N ALA A 544 -22.81 -4.73 6.73
CA ALA A 544 -23.66 -3.75 6.06
C ALA A 544 -23.19 -3.43 4.62
N GLY A 545 -21.88 -3.47 4.41
CA GLY A 545 -21.20 -3.26 3.15
C GLY A 545 -20.62 -4.55 2.60
N THR A 546 -19.35 -4.51 2.22
CA THR A 546 -18.69 -5.65 1.55
C THR A 546 -18.06 -6.60 2.55
N LEU A 547 -18.30 -7.90 2.35
CA LEU A 547 -17.49 -8.98 2.93
C LEU A 547 -16.46 -9.43 1.88
N ASN A 548 -15.18 -9.16 2.16
CA ASN A 548 -14.06 -9.53 1.28
C ASN A 548 -13.26 -10.69 1.88
N LEU A 549 -13.43 -11.88 1.30
CA LEU A 549 -12.73 -13.11 1.67
C LEU A 549 -11.44 -13.22 0.83
N SER A 550 -10.53 -12.26 1.00
CA SER A 550 -9.33 -12.13 0.15
C SER A 550 -8.53 -13.45 0.09
N SER A 551 -8.25 -14.03 1.25
CA SER A 551 -7.62 -15.36 1.39
C SER A 551 -8.09 -16.16 2.61
N GLY A 552 -8.96 -15.59 3.45
CA GLY A 552 -9.48 -16.24 4.66
C GLY A 552 -10.94 -16.68 4.55
N ASP A 553 -11.35 -17.58 5.45
CA ASP A 553 -12.68 -18.19 5.49
C ASP A 553 -13.53 -17.65 6.67
N LEU A 554 -14.85 -17.59 6.50
CA LEU A 554 -15.78 -17.21 7.56
C LEU A 554 -16.66 -18.41 7.94
N SER A 555 -16.54 -18.89 9.16
CA SER A 555 -17.34 -19.98 9.72
C SER A 555 -18.43 -19.44 10.64
N THR A 556 -19.68 -19.80 10.38
CA THR A 556 -20.81 -19.29 11.15
C THR A 556 -21.01 -20.04 12.48
N ILE A 557 -20.52 -21.27 12.63
CA ILE A 557 -20.65 -22.09 13.86
C ILE A 557 -22.09 -22.06 14.43
N GLY A 558 -23.07 -22.28 13.54
CA GLY A 558 -24.47 -22.30 13.95
C GLY A 558 -25.09 -20.93 14.26
N LYS A 559 -24.40 -19.83 13.94
CA LYS A 559 -24.90 -18.45 14.02
C LYS A 559 -25.44 -17.98 12.67
N THR A 560 -26.03 -16.80 12.69
CA THR A 560 -26.52 -16.09 11.51
C THR A 560 -25.49 -15.08 11.02
N LEU A 561 -25.13 -15.19 9.74
CA LEU A 561 -24.43 -14.15 9.01
C LEU A 561 -25.44 -13.35 8.17
N ILE A 562 -25.54 -12.05 8.42
CA ILE A 562 -26.41 -11.12 7.70
C ILE A 562 -25.57 -10.32 6.72
N LEU A 563 -25.82 -10.50 5.43
CA LEU A 563 -25.14 -9.81 4.34
C LEU A 563 -26.09 -8.77 3.75
N ALA A 564 -25.78 -7.49 3.93
CA ALA A 564 -26.52 -6.40 3.28
C ALA A 564 -25.81 -5.86 2.03
N GLY A 565 -24.49 -6.06 1.89
CA GLY A 565 -23.74 -5.74 0.68
C GLY A 565 -23.15 -6.98 -0.02
N ALA A 566 -22.15 -6.76 -0.85
CA ALA A 566 -21.56 -7.79 -1.71
C ALA A 566 -20.62 -8.74 -0.95
N THR A 567 -20.46 -9.95 -1.48
CA THR A 567 -19.38 -10.88 -1.10
C THR A 567 -18.37 -10.97 -2.23
N THR A 568 -17.08 -10.99 -1.91
CA THR A 568 -15.99 -11.01 -2.89
C THR A 568 -14.80 -11.83 -2.37
N GLY A 569 -13.84 -12.14 -3.25
CA GLY A 569 -12.60 -12.83 -2.87
C GLY A 569 -12.61 -14.32 -3.19
N THR A 570 -11.61 -15.04 -2.65
CA THR A 570 -11.35 -16.47 -2.95
C THR A 570 -11.62 -17.40 -1.79
N GLY A 571 -11.70 -16.88 -0.57
CA GLY A 571 -12.10 -17.64 0.60
C GLY A 571 -13.59 -17.96 0.61
N THR A 572 -14.03 -18.69 1.64
CA THR A 572 -15.34 -19.33 1.70
C THR A 572 -16.14 -19.01 2.97
N ILE A 573 -17.47 -19.13 2.86
CA ILE A 573 -18.42 -19.08 3.96
C ILE A 573 -18.80 -20.53 4.32
N ILE A 574 -18.53 -20.91 5.56
CA ILE A 574 -18.74 -22.25 6.11
C ILE A 574 -19.91 -22.19 7.07
N THR A 575 -21.04 -22.80 6.69
CA THR A 575 -22.27 -22.75 7.50
C THR A 575 -22.44 -23.94 8.46
N GLY A 576 -21.72 -25.04 8.24
CA GLY A 576 -21.90 -26.27 9.01
C GLY A 576 -23.32 -26.84 8.88
N SER A 577 -23.84 -27.46 9.94
CA SER A 577 -25.17 -28.11 9.94
C SER A 577 -26.30 -27.26 10.52
N THR A 578 -25.98 -26.09 11.08
CA THR A 578 -26.97 -25.23 11.77
C THR A 578 -26.85 -23.76 11.41
N GLY A 579 -25.79 -23.35 10.71
CA GLY A 579 -25.56 -21.95 10.35
C GLY A 579 -26.55 -21.41 9.33
N VAL A 580 -26.72 -20.09 9.36
CA VAL A 580 -27.65 -19.36 8.51
C VAL A 580 -26.92 -18.23 7.78
N VAL A 581 -27.24 -18.04 6.49
CA VAL A 581 -26.83 -16.86 5.73
C VAL A 581 -28.07 -16.10 5.27
N ASN A 582 -28.22 -14.86 5.74
CA ASN A 582 -29.29 -13.96 5.35
C ASN A 582 -28.79 -12.98 4.29
N TYR A 583 -29.42 -12.98 3.13
CA TYR A 583 -29.24 -11.94 2.11
C TYR A 583 -30.32 -10.88 2.32
N ALA A 584 -29.95 -9.76 2.94
CA ALA A 584 -30.86 -8.73 3.43
C ALA A 584 -30.50 -7.31 2.91
N GLY A 585 -29.81 -7.24 1.77
CA GLY A 585 -29.43 -5.98 1.14
C GLY A 585 -30.61 -5.18 0.57
N THR A 586 -30.31 -3.95 0.13
CA THR A 586 -31.23 -3.09 -0.62
C THR A 586 -30.83 -2.96 -2.10
N THR A 587 -29.65 -3.46 -2.46
CA THR A 587 -29.16 -3.62 -3.82
C THR A 587 -29.11 -5.10 -4.18
N ALA A 588 -29.21 -5.45 -5.46
CA ALA A 588 -29.16 -6.84 -5.88
C ALA A 588 -27.86 -7.52 -5.41
N GLN A 589 -27.97 -8.74 -4.89
CA GLN A 589 -26.85 -9.52 -4.37
C GLN A 589 -26.59 -10.78 -5.20
N THR A 590 -25.40 -11.35 -5.04
CA THR A 590 -25.05 -12.64 -5.62
C THR A 590 -24.66 -13.60 -4.50
N ILE A 591 -25.19 -14.82 -4.56
CA ILE A 591 -24.69 -15.93 -3.74
C ILE A 591 -23.40 -16.41 -4.38
N SER A 592 -22.30 -16.15 -3.70
CA SER A 592 -20.96 -16.63 -4.04
C SER A 592 -20.23 -17.05 -2.77
N ASN A 593 -19.06 -17.66 -2.96
CA ASN A 593 -18.14 -18.01 -1.86
C ASN A 593 -18.71 -19.00 -0.82
N LEU A 594 -19.82 -19.69 -1.07
CA LEU A 594 -20.26 -20.78 -0.19
C LEU A 594 -19.26 -21.95 -0.28
N LYS A 595 -18.87 -22.49 0.88
CA LYS A 595 -17.99 -23.66 0.91
C LYS A 595 -18.65 -24.83 0.17
N ASP A 596 -17.96 -25.35 -0.83
CA ASP A 596 -18.42 -26.44 -1.71
C ASP A 596 -19.78 -26.15 -2.39
N ASN A 597 -20.08 -24.86 -2.59
CA ASN A 597 -21.37 -24.35 -3.05
C ASN A 597 -22.57 -24.85 -2.22
N ALA A 598 -22.37 -25.07 -0.93
CA ALA A 598 -23.39 -25.56 -0.02
C ALA A 598 -23.61 -24.62 1.16
N ALA A 599 -24.87 -24.51 1.60
CA ALA A 599 -25.23 -23.86 2.85
C ALA A 599 -26.25 -24.68 3.62
N ASN A 600 -26.24 -24.63 4.95
CA ASN A 600 -27.33 -25.24 5.71
C ASN A 600 -28.64 -24.48 5.48
N MET A 601 -28.66 -23.17 5.71
CA MET A 601 -29.86 -22.36 5.54
C MET A 601 -29.55 -21.06 4.83
N LEU A 602 -30.33 -20.75 3.78
CA LEU A 602 -30.33 -19.46 3.10
C LEU A 602 -31.67 -18.76 3.32
N ASN A 603 -31.61 -17.50 3.75
CA ASN A 603 -32.77 -16.64 3.85
C ASN A 603 -32.65 -15.49 2.84
N ILE A 604 -33.64 -15.37 1.97
CA ILE A 604 -33.75 -14.29 0.99
C ILE A 604 -34.73 -13.27 1.55
N ILE A 605 -34.17 -12.12 1.95
CA ILE A 605 -34.86 -10.98 2.57
C ILE A 605 -34.60 -9.69 1.76
N ASN A 606 -33.80 -9.78 0.70
CA ASN A 606 -33.42 -8.66 -0.15
C ASN A 606 -34.47 -8.38 -1.24
N PRO A 607 -35.29 -7.31 -1.13
CA PRO A 607 -36.33 -7.02 -2.11
C PRO A 607 -35.80 -6.65 -3.51
N ALA A 608 -34.52 -6.28 -3.64
CA ALA A 608 -33.88 -6.03 -4.93
C ALA A 608 -33.47 -7.32 -5.66
N GLY A 609 -33.56 -8.48 -4.99
CA GLY A 609 -33.30 -9.80 -5.54
C GLY A 609 -31.88 -10.32 -5.30
N VAL A 610 -31.74 -11.62 -5.44
CA VAL A 610 -30.49 -12.37 -5.25
C VAL A 610 -30.29 -13.32 -6.43
N THR A 611 -29.07 -13.46 -6.93
CA THR A 611 -28.75 -14.33 -8.06
C THR A 611 -27.73 -15.40 -7.67
N LEU A 612 -27.83 -16.61 -8.22
CA LEU A 612 -26.80 -17.64 -8.09
C LEU A 612 -25.61 -17.39 -9.02
N SER A 613 -24.41 -17.70 -8.54
CA SER A 613 -23.18 -17.69 -9.36
C SER A 613 -22.62 -19.08 -9.66
N ALA A 614 -23.17 -20.12 -9.02
CA ALA A 614 -22.77 -21.52 -9.19
C ALA A 614 -23.93 -22.44 -8.75
N PRO A 615 -23.93 -23.73 -9.17
CA PRO A 615 -24.91 -24.70 -8.66
C PRO A 615 -24.83 -24.76 -7.14
N THR A 616 -25.96 -24.58 -6.46
CA THR A 616 -25.99 -24.38 -5.00
C THR A 616 -26.89 -25.42 -4.34
N ALA A 617 -26.43 -26.01 -3.24
CA ALA A 617 -27.20 -26.96 -2.44
C ALA A 617 -27.51 -26.41 -1.04
N VAL A 618 -28.76 -26.52 -0.60
CA VAL A 618 -29.21 -26.02 0.70
C VAL A 618 -30.03 -27.05 1.46
N SER A 619 -29.94 -27.07 2.80
CA SER A 619 -30.85 -27.86 3.63
C SER A 619 -32.16 -27.10 3.91
N SER A 620 -32.13 -25.78 3.96
CA SER A 620 -33.29 -24.94 4.18
C SER A 620 -33.22 -23.68 3.33
N LEU A 621 -34.35 -23.29 2.75
CA LEU A 621 -34.53 -22.07 1.97
C LEU A 621 -35.76 -21.32 2.49
N VAL A 622 -35.54 -20.09 2.92
CA VAL A 622 -36.61 -19.17 3.31
C VAL A 622 -36.68 -18.04 2.30
N LEU A 623 -37.82 -17.90 1.64
CA LEU A 623 -38.11 -16.78 0.73
C LEU A 623 -39.11 -15.86 1.43
N LEU A 624 -38.59 -14.83 2.10
CA LEU A 624 -39.41 -13.91 2.89
C LEU A 624 -39.70 -12.63 2.12
N PHE A 625 -38.66 -12.02 1.53
CA PHE A 625 -38.74 -10.82 0.71
C PHE A 625 -37.64 -10.86 -0.38
N GLY A 626 -38.01 -10.72 -1.65
CA GLY A 626 -37.09 -10.79 -2.78
C GLY A 626 -37.11 -12.10 -3.57
N ASN A 627 -36.72 -12.00 -4.84
CA ASN A 627 -36.61 -13.14 -5.74
C ASN A 627 -35.21 -13.76 -5.68
N LEU A 628 -35.13 -15.08 -5.90
CA LEU A 628 -33.86 -15.80 -6.12
C LEU A 628 -33.76 -16.26 -7.59
N SER A 629 -32.92 -15.59 -8.38
CA SER A 629 -32.67 -15.92 -9.79
C SER A 629 -31.61 -17.01 -9.94
N LEU A 630 -31.92 -18.01 -10.77
CA LEU A 630 -31.06 -19.16 -11.01
C LEU A 630 -30.11 -18.97 -12.21
N GLY A 631 -30.55 -18.27 -13.26
CA GLY A 631 -29.80 -18.18 -14.51
C GLY A 631 -29.46 -19.56 -15.09
N ALA A 632 -28.17 -19.88 -15.17
CA ALA A 632 -27.68 -21.15 -15.69
C ALA A 632 -27.47 -22.24 -14.62
N TYR A 633 -27.74 -21.95 -13.35
CA TYR A 633 -27.31 -22.78 -12.22
C TYR A 633 -28.47 -23.42 -11.48
N ASP A 634 -28.31 -24.69 -11.12
CA ASP A 634 -29.32 -25.41 -10.36
C ASP A 634 -29.29 -25.03 -8.87
N LEU A 635 -30.46 -24.99 -8.26
CA LEU A 635 -30.65 -24.89 -6.81
C LEU A 635 -31.22 -26.20 -6.29
N THR A 636 -30.50 -26.89 -5.40
CA THR A 636 -30.96 -28.13 -4.79
C THR A 636 -31.36 -27.91 -3.34
N LEU A 637 -32.58 -28.27 -2.97
CA LEU A 637 -33.03 -28.34 -1.58
C LEU A 637 -32.97 -29.81 -1.09
N ASN A 638 -32.02 -30.07 -0.20
CA ASN A 638 -31.70 -31.41 0.29
C ASN A 638 -32.72 -31.95 1.31
N ASN A 639 -33.38 -31.08 2.07
CA ASN A 639 -34.43 -31.47 3.01
C ASN A 639 -35.81 -31.12 2.43
N PRO A 640 -36.70 -32.09 2.16
CA PRO A 640 -38.03 -31.83 1.59
C PRO A 640 -38.89 -30.89 2.44
N ALA A 641 -38.68 -30.86 3.77
CA ALA A 641 -39.39 -29.98 4.69
C ALA A 641 -38.72 -28.59 4.87
N GLY A 642 -37.60 -28.34 4.19
CA GLY A 642 -36.77 -27.14 4.39
C GLY A 642 -37.22 -25.90 3.60
N LEU A 643 -38.36 -25.93 2.90
CA LEU A 643 -38.85 -24.78 2.16
C LEU A 643 -39.85 -23.97 3.00
N MET A 644 -39.57 -22.69 3.22
CA MET A 644 -40.48 -21.75 3.86
C MET A 644 -40.75 -20.56 2.93
N LEU A 645 -42.03 -20.24 2.73
CA LEU A 645 -42.46 -19.18 1.82
C LEU A 645 -43.22 -18.10 2.57
N ASN A 646 -43.11 -16.87 2.07
CA ASN A 646 -44.02 -15.80 2.42
C ASN A 646 -45.48 -16.20 2.05
N PRO A 647 -46.51 -15.77 2.81
CA PRO A 647 -47.92 -15.95 2.44
C PRO A 647 -48.29 -15.41 1.04
N GLU A 648 -47.59 -14.39 0.53
CA GLU A 648 -47.83 -13.75 -0.77
C GLU A 648 -46.64 -13.90 -1.74
N PRO A 649 -46.28 -15.13 -2.14
CA PRO A 649 -45.04 -15.39 -2.87
C PRO A 649 -45.01 -14.74 -4.27
N ALA A 650 -46.18 -14.51 -4.88
CA ALA A 650 -46.28 -13.90 -6.20
C ALA A 650 -45.81 -12.44 -6.26
N THR A 651 -45.83 -11.73 -5.13
CA THR A 651 -45.47 -10.31 -5.06
C THR A 651 -44.28 -10.04 -4.14
N LEU A 652 -44.03 -10.92 -3.17
CA LEU A 652 -42.99 -10.73 -2.17
C LEU A 652 -41.74 -11.58 -2.40
N GLY A 653 -41.79 -12.69 -3.14
CA GLY A 653 -40.57 -13.43 -3.47
C GLY A 653 -40.79 -14.87 -3.93
N HIS A 654 -40.16 -15.23 -5.04
CA HIS A 654 -40.15 -16.58 -5.62
C HIS A 654 -38.81 -16.91 -6.29
N ILE A 655 -38.65 -18.14 -6.74
CA ILE A 655 -37.48 -18.59 -7.49
C ILE A 655 -37.68 -18.26 -8.97
N VAL A 656 -36.74 -17.52 -9.56
CA VAL A 656 -36.78 -17.12 -10.97
C VAL A 656 -35.89 -18.03 -11.79
N THR A 657 -36.47 -18.70 -12.78
CA THR A 657 -35.81 -19.67 -13.66
C THR A 657 -35.58 -19.07 -15.04
N ASP A 658 -34.93 -17.91 -15.10
CA ASP A 658 -34.68 -17.06 -16.29
C ASP A 658 -33.58 -17.57 -17.24
N GLY A 659 -33.26 -18.86 -17.16
CA GLY A 659 -32.26 -19.55 -17.97
C GLY A 659 -32.49 -21.05 -17.94
N ILE A 660 -31.41 -21.84 -17.94
CA ILE A 660 -31.49 -23.31 -17.91
C ILE A 660 -31.51 -23.91 -16.49
N GLY A 661 -31.21 -23.11 -15.47
CA GLY A 661 -31.13 -23.57 -14.08
C GLY A 661 -32.48 -24.06 -13.57
N LYS A 662 -32.47 -25.13 -12.78
CA LYS A 662 -33.66 -25.79 -12.24
C LYS A 662 -33.70 -25.71 -10.72
N PHE A 663 -34.91 -25.62 -10.16
CA PHE A 663 -35.12 -25.87 -8.73
C PHE A 663 -35.36 -27.36 -8.51
N ILE A 664 -34.46 -27.98 -7.77
CA ILE A 664 -34.40 -29.43 -7.54
C ILE A 664 -34.72 -29.73 -6.09
N ARG A 665 -35.66 -30.64 -5.83
CA ARG A 665 -35.89 -31.15 -4.47
C ARG A 665 -36.60 -32.50 -4.46
N MET A 666 -36.46 -33.20 -3.33
CA MET A 666 -37.29 -34.35 -3.03
C MET A 666 -38.74 -33.92 -2.76
N VAL A 667 -39.67 -34.69 -3.29
CA VAL A 667 -41.11 -34.55 -3.12
C VAL A 667 -41.63 -35.86 -2.55
N ILE A 668 -42.33 -35.80 -1.41
CA ILE A 668 -42.89 -36.98 -0.74
C ILE A 668 -44.41 -37.07 -0.94
N PRO A 669 -45.00 -38.28 -0.95
CA PRO A 669 -46.45 -38.47 -1.00
C PRO A 669 -47.15 -37.79 0.18
N GLY A 670 -48.32 -37.21 -0.05
CA GLY A 670 -49.12 -36.54 1.00
C GLY A 670 -49.42 -35.06 0.69
N PRO A 671 -49.02 -34.10 1.54
CA PRO A 671 -49.40 -32.69 1.38
C PRO A 671 -48.93 -32.11 0.03
N ILE A 672 -49.62 -31.07 -0.44
CA ILE A 672 -49.33 -30.37 -1.70
C ILE A 672 -47.89 -29.80 -1.66
N ASN A 673 -46.99 -30.34 -2.49
CA ASN A 673 -45.61 -29.86 -2.57
C ASN A 673 -45.48 -28.76 -3.63
N ILE A 674 -45.39 -27.50 -3.19
CA ILE A 674 -45.29 -26.32 -4.08
C ILE A 674 -43.85 -26.00 -4.49
N PHE A 675 -43.61 -25.85 -5.80
CA PHE A 675 -42.42 -25.24 -6.37
C PHE A 675 -42.76 -23.78 -6.69
N PRO A 676 -42.24 -22.82 -5.93
CA PRO A 676 -42.54 -21.40 -6.09
C PRO A 676 -41.67 -20.81 -7.21
N VAL A 677 -41.86 -21.30 -8.43
CA VAL A 677 -41.03 -20.93 -9.58
C VAL A 677 -41.73 -19.92 -10.48
N GLY A 678 -40.95 -19.24 -11.31
CA GLY A 678 -41.43 -18.22 -12.23
C GLY A 678 -40.44 -17.94 -13.36
N ALA A 679 -40.93 -17.68 -14.57
CA ALA A 679 -40.04 -17.43 -15.72
C ALA A 679 -39.32 -16.06 -15.65
N SER A 680 -39.79 -15.15 -14.79
CA SER A 680 -39.18 -13.84 -14.57
C SER A 680 -39.53 -13.32 -13.17
N VAL A 681 -38.91 -12.21 -12.77
CA VAL A 681 -39.18 -11.52 -11.50
C VAL A 681 -40.62 -11.00 -11.35
N THR A 682 -41.35 -10.84 -12.45
CA THR A 682 -42.76 -10.39 -12.46
C THR A 682 -43.76 -11.50 -12.78
N SER A 683 -43.28 -12.74 -12.90
CA SER A 683 -44.07 -13.87 -13.39
C SER A 683 -43.98 -15.02 -12.42
N TYR A 684 -45.01 -15.19 -11.60
CA TYR A 684 -45.12 -16.32 -10.68
C TYR A 684 -45.95 -17.43 -11.33
N ASP A 685 -45.30 -18.55 -11.63
CA ASP A 685 -45.84 -19.67 -12.41
C ASP A 685 -45.65 -21.01 -11.66
N PRO A 686 -46.19 -21.17 -10.43
CA PRO A 686 -45.81 -22.28 -9.56
C PRO A 686 -46.30 -23.64 -10.09
N VAL A 687 -45.63 -24.70 -9.61
CA VAL A 687 -46.01 -26.09 -9.83
C VAL A 687 -46.34 -26.74 -8.50
N LYS A 688 -47.44 -27.49 -8.42
CA LYS A 688 -47.72 -28.36 -7.28
C LYS A 688 -47.62 -29.82 -7.73
N LEU A 689 -46.86 -30.61 -6.98
CA LEU A 689 -46.63 -32.03 -7.27
C LEU A 689 -47.09 -32.89 -6.10
N ALA A 690 -47.85 -33.95 -6.38
CA ALA A 690 -48.21 -34.99 -5.42
C ALA A 690 -47.94 -36.37 -6.04
N PRO A 691 -46.71 -36.90 -5.92
CA PRO A 691 -46.35 -38.21 -6.44
C PRO A 691 -46.88 -39.31 -5.52
N ALA A 692 -47.12 -40.49 -6.11
CA ALA A 692 -47.52 -41.69 -5.38
C ALA A 692 -46.40 -42.26 -4.50
N GLU A 693 -45.14 -42.01 -4.87
CA GLU A 693 -43.94 -42.43 -4.14
C GLU A 693 -42.92 -41.27 -4.08
N PRO A 694 -42.01 -41.23 -3.08
CA PRO A 694 -40.98 -40.18 -3.02
C PRO A 694 -40.11 -40.12 -4.28
N ALA A 695 -39.95 -38.94 -4.86
CA ALA A 695 -39.10 -38.73 -6.03
C ALA A 695 -38.44 -37.34 -6.02
N ILE A 696 -37.28 -37.23 -6.68
CA ILE A 696 -36.57 -35.96 -6.85
C ILE A 696 -37.03 -35.33 -8.16
N PHE A 697 -37.63 -34.15 -8.05
CA PHE A 697 -38.10 -33.37 -9.18
C PHE A 697 -37.20 -32.16 -9.40
N ALA A 698 -36.91 -31.87 -10.66
CA ALA A 698 -36.25 -30.66 -11.11
C ALA A 698 -37.21 -29.86 -12.00
N VAL A 699 -37.45 -28.60 -11.64
CA VAL A 699 -38.45 -27.73 -12.29
C VAL A 699 -37.80 -26.45 -12.80
N ASN A 700 -38.08 -26.12 -14.06
CA ASN A 700 -37.79 -24.83 -14.68
C ASN A 700 -39.04 -24.33 -15.42
N VAL A 701 -39.28 -23.02 -15.41
CA VAL A 701 -40.34 -22.38 -16.20
C VAL A 701 -39.74 -21.43 -17.22
N GLY A 702 -40.05 -21.67 -18.49
CA GLY A 702 -39.65 -20.84 -19.62
C GLY A 702 -40.85 -20.22 -20.35
N THR A 703 -40.54 -19.45 -21.39
CA THR A 703 -41.52 -18.79 -22.26
C THR A 703 -41.45 -19.23 -23.72
N THR A 704 -40.60 -20.21 -24.03
CA THR A 704 -40.37 -20.70 -25.40
C THR A 704 -40.95 -22.10 -25.55
N LEU A 705 -42.00 -22.21 -26.36
CA LEU A 705 -42.64 -23.48 -26.68
C LEU A 705 -41.65 -24.43 -27.42
N PRO A 706 -41.57 -25.72 -27.03
CA PRO A 706 -40.75 -26.71 -27.74
C PRO A 706 -41.18 -26.96 -29.19
N ALA A 707 -42.47 -26.79 -29.49
CA ALA A 707 -43.06 -26.94 -30.82
C ALA A 707 -44.36 -26.14 -30.93
N ASP A 708 -44.87 -25.99 -32.15
CA ASP A 708 -46.18 -25.39 -32.42
C ASP A 708 -47.33 -26.24 -31.83
N ALA A 709 -48.43 -25.58 -31.48
CA ALA A 709 -49.63 -26.28 -31.03
C ALA A 709 -50.22 -27.13 -32.15
N PRO A 710 -50.66 -28.38 -31.89
CA PRO A 710 -51.39 -29.17 -32.86
C PRO A 710 -52.69 -28.46 -33.28
N ALA A 711 -53.21 -28.77 -34.47
CA ALA A 711 -54.48 -28.21 -34.93
C ALA A 711 -55.58 -28.39 -33.86
N GLN A 712 -56.43 -27.37 -33.68
CA GLN A 712 -57.50 -27.29 -32.66
C GLN A 712 -57.05 -27.01 -31.22
N TYR A 713 -55.74 -26.84 -30.97
CA TYR A 713 -55.23 -26.47 -29.64
C TYR A 713 -54.62 -25.08 -29.64
N THR A 714 -54.79 -24.36 -28.53
CA THR A 714 -54.11 -23.09 -28.26
C THR A 714 -53.39 -23.20 -26.92
N TYR A 715 -52.06 -23.04 -26.91
CA TYR A 715 -51.25 -23.12 -25.70
C TYR A 715 -50.92 -21.74 -25.13
N ALA A 716 -50.85 -21.66 -23.80
CA ALA A 716 -50.25 -20.55 -23.09
C ALA A 716 -48.75 -20.51 -23.42
N PRO A 717 -48.13 -19.32 -23.44
CA PRO A 717 -46.70 -19.20 -23.73
C PRO A 717 -45.79 -19.75 -22.63
N LYS A 718 -46.34 -20.29 -21.53
CA LYS A 718 -45.58 -20.82 -20.40
C LYS A 718 -45.27 -22.29 -20.57
N VAL A 719 -44.02 -22.64 -20.32
CA VAL A 719 -43.49 -24.00 -20.45
C VAL A 719 -42.87 -24.43 -19.13
N TRP A 720 -43.40 -25.49 -18.53
CA TRP A 720 -42.83 -26.09 -17.34
C TRP A 720 -41.97 -27.29 -17.74
N ASP A 721 -40.65 -27.09 -17.80
CA ASP A 721 -39.71 -28.19 -17.96
C ASP A 721 -39.54 -28.90 -16.61
N ILE A 722 -40.26 -30.01 -16.47
CA ILE A 722 -40.24 -30.86 -15.28
C ILE A 722 -39.51 -32.15 -15.65
N SER A 723 -38.56 -32.54 -14.81
CA SER A 723 -37.82 -33.80 -14.96
C SER A 723 -37.71 -34.52 -13.61
N VAL A 724 -37.60 -35.85 -13.66
CA VAL A 724 -37.50 -36.72 -12.49
C VAL A 724 -36.17 -37.48 -12.53
N VAL A 725 -35.48 -37.55 -11.39
CA VAL A 725 -34.29 -38.39 -11.26
C VAL A 725 -34.74 -39.82 -10.96
N GLY A 726 -34.53 -40.74 -11.91
CA GLY A 726 -34.94 -42.13 -11.81
C GLY A 726 -36.32 -42.42 -12.42
N PRO A 727 -36.90 -43.61 -12.19
CA PRO A 727 -38.21 -43.97 -12.75
C PRO A 727 -39.31 -43.05 -12.19
N PRO A 728 -40.12 -42.40 -13.04
CA PRO A 728 -41.14 -41.46 -12.60
C PRO A 728 -42.33 -42.17 -11.92
N PRO A 729 -42.73 -41.76 -10.71
CA PRO A 729 -43.95 -42.25 -10.10
C PRO A 729 -45.19 -41.62 -10.74
N SER A 730 -46.34 -42.29 -10.63
CA SER A 730 -47.63 -41.64 -10.94
C SER A 730 -47.81 -40.41 -10.06
N THR A 731 -48.08 -39.26 -10.66
CA THR A 731 -48.04 -37.97 -9.95
C THR A 731 -49.16 -37.07 -10.40
N VAL A 732 -49.89 -36.51 -9.44
CA VAL A 732 -50.79 -35.38 -9.69
C VAL A 732 -49.94 -34.14 -9.89
N VAL A 733 -50.08 -33.50 -11.06
CA VAL A 733 -49.40 -32.26 -11.43
C VAL A 733 -50.44 -31.15 -11.53
N THR A 734 -50.22 -30.07 -10.82
CA THR A 734 -50.98 -28.82 -10.96
C THR A 734 -50.06 -27.71 -11.45
N LEU A 735 -50.39 -27.13 -12.61
CA LEU A 735 -49.67 -25.99 -13.20
C LEU A 735 -50.52 -24.73 -13.04
N THR A 736 -49.89 -23.64 -12.58
CA THR A 736 -50.58 -22.36 -12.37
C THR A 736 -49.92 -21.26 -13.22
N PRO A 737 -50.31 -21.06 -14.49
CA PRO A 737 -49.86 -19.92 -15.28
C PRO A 737 -50.22 -18.59 -14.63
N SER A 738 -49.27 -17.64 -14.63
CA SER A 738 -49.53 -16.22 -14.37
C SER A 738 -50.53 -15.62 -15.37
N ASN A 739 -50.49 -16.06 -16.63
CA ASN A 739 -51.35 -15.61 -17.73
C ASN A 739 -52.04 -16.81 -18.40
N PRO A 740 -53.19 -17.29 -17.90
CA PRO A 740 -53.89 -18.41 -18.51
C PRO A 740 -54.54 -18.03 -19.85
N VAL A 741 -54.69 -19.01 -20.75
CA VAL A 741 -55.53 -18.85 -21.95
C VAL A 741 -57.01 -18.84 -21.55
N SER A 742 -57.80 -18.00 -22.21
CA SER A 742 -59.25 -17.92 -22.02
C SER A 742 -59.97 -19.17 -22.54
N THR A 743 -60.97 -19.67 -21.80
CA THR A 743 -61.74 -20.87 -22.14
C THR A 743 -62.61 -20.68 -23.39
N VAL A 744 -62.70 -21.71 -24.24
CA VAL A 744 -63.68 -21.75 -25.34
C VAL A 744 -64.51 -23.04 -25.39
N THR A 745 -63.95 -24.23 -25.05
CA THR A 745 -64.76 -25.46 -24.87
C THR A 745 -64.20 -26.49 -23.87
N SER A 746 -62.88 -26.70 -23.74
CA SER A 746 -62.26 -27.56 -22.71
C SER A 746 -60.81 -27.18 -22.41
N ASP A 747 -60.35 -27.36 -21.17
CA ASP A 747 -58.97 -27.09 -20.73
C ASP A 747 -58.09 -28.34 -20.85
N VAL A 748 -56.82 -28.14 -21.23
CA VAL A 748 -55.84 -29.21 -21.41
C VAL A 748 -54.47 -28.85 -20.85
N ILE A 749 -53.68 -29.88 -20.52
CA ILE A 749 -52.22 -29.80 -20.42
C ILE A 749 -51.65 -30.56 -21.61
N GLY A 750 -50.80 -29.88 -22.39
CA GLY A 750 -49.98 -30.50 -23.42
C GLY A 750 -48.68 -31.02 -22.81
N HIS A 751 -48.45 -32.32 -22.90
CA HIS A 751 -47.21 -32.98 -22.48
C HIS A 751 -46.33 -33.26 -23.71
N TYR A 752 -45.15 -32.63 -23.79
CA TYR A 752 -44.28 -32.72 -24.96
C TYR A 752 -43.34 -33.92 -24.88
N GLU A 753 -43.72 -35.04 -25.50
CA GLU A 753 -42.99 -36.31 -25.44
C GLU A 753 -42.62 -36.79 -26.85
N GLY A 754 -41.37 -37.25 -27.03
CA GLY A 754 -40.94 -37.82 -28.32
C GLY A 754 -41.02 -36.88 -29.52
N GLY A 755 -41.03 -35.56 -29.30
CA GLY A 755 -41.10 -34.54 -30.36
C GLY A 755 -42.52 -34.02 -30.65
N VAL A 756 -43.55 -34.49 -29.95
CA VAL A 756 -44.95 -34.13 -30.18
C VAL A 756 -45.69 -33.85 -28.86
N TYR A 757 -46.77 -33.06 -28.91
CA TYR A 757 -47.64 -32.86 -27.75
C TYR A 757 -48.70 -33.94 -27.63
N THR A 758 -48.78 -34.56 -26.45
CA THR A 758 -49.91 -35.38 -26.01
C THR A 758 -50.80 -34.54 -25.09
N ASN A 759 -52.04 -34.28 -25.51
CA ASN A 759 -52.97 -33.45 -24.75
C ASN A 759 -53.80 -34.28 -23.77
N VAL A 760 -53.77 -33.89 -22.49
CA VAL A 760 -54.55 -34.52 -21.42
C VAL A 760 -55.62 -33.54 -20.96
N SER A 761 -56.87 -33.98 -20.90
CA SER A 761 -57.97 -33.21 -20.31
C SER A 761 -57.71 -32.98 -18.83
N VAL A 762 -57.97 -31.77 -18.35
CA VAL A 762 -57.65 -31.39 -16.96
C VAL A 762 -58.85 -30.93 -16.16
N THR A 763 -58.69 -30.92 -14.84
CA THR A 763 -59.58 -30.18 -13.95
C THR A 763 -59.02 -28.76 -13.74
N ARG A 764 -59.80 -27.73 -14.10
CA ARG A 764 -59.43 -26.33 -13.92
C ARG A 764 -60.10 -25.72 -12.69
N ALA A 765 -59.31 -25.06 -11.84
CA ALA A 765 -59.80 -24.27 -10.72
C ALA A 765 -59.09 -22.90 -10.69
N GLY A 766 -59.77 -21.84 -11.14
CA GLY A 766 -59.12 -20.55 -11.37
C GLY A 766 -58.01 -20.66 -12.43
N ASN A 767 -56.77 -20.40 -12.03
CA ASN A 767 -55.59 -20.54 -12.89
C ASN A 767 -54.92 -21.92 -12.78
N ASP A 768 -55.37 -22.80 -11.89
CA ASP A 768 -54.76 -24.12 -11.68
C ASP A 768 -55.27 -25.14 -12.70
N TYR A 769 -54.36 -25.79 -13.45
CA TYR A 769 -54.64 -26.89 -14.38
C TYR A 769 -54.10 -28.19 -13.76
N THR A 770 -54.97 -29.16 -13.47
CA THR A 770 -54.59 -30.39 -12.74
C THR A 770 -54.86 -31.69 -13.53
N ALA A 771 -53.84 -32.54 -13.66
CA ALA A 771 -53.92 -33.88 -14.26
C ALA A 771 -52.89 -34.86 -13.66
N VAL A 772 -52.97 -36.14 -14.01
CA VAL A 772 -52.06 -37.20 -13.52
C VAL A 772 -51.13 -37.66 -14.65
N PHE A 773 -49.83 -37.76 -14.36
CA PHE A 773 -48.80 -38.18 -15.31
C PHE A 773 -47.89 -39.26 -14.73
N THR A 774 -47.29 -40.06 -15.61
CA THR A 774 -46.29 -41.11 -15.30
C THR A 774 -45.00 -40.93 -16.09
N SER A 775 -44.86 -39.79 -16.77
CA SER A 775 -43.75 -39.40 -17.64
C SER A 775 -43.60 -37.89 -17.51
N PHE A 776 -42.36 -37.39 -17.59
CA PHE A 776 -42.06 -35.99 -17.35
C PHE A 776 -41.12 -35.45 -18.40
N SER A 777 -41.61 -34.44 -19.08
CA SER A 777 -40.92 -33.62 -20.06
C SER A 777 -41.70 -32.29 -20.11
N PRO A 778 -41.32 -31.30 -20.93
CA PRO A 778 -41.96 -30.00 -20.92
C PRO A 778 -43.49 -30.07 -21.01
N PHE A 779 -44.17 -29.40 -20.09
CA PHE A 779 -45.61 -29.25 -20.06
C PHE A 779 -46.02 -27.83 -20.44
N VAL A 780 -47.17 -27.70 -21.09
CA VAL A 780 -47.82 -26.43 -21.41
C VAL A 780 -49.29 -26.49 -21.03
N THR A 781 -49.88 -25.37 -20.62
CA THR A 781 -51.33 -25.27 -20.41
C THR A 781 -52.00 -24.75 -21.67
N GLY A 782 -53.26 -25.09 -21.89
CA GLY A 782 -53.99 -24.57 -23.05
C GLY A 782 -55.45 -24.96 -23.09
N THR A 783 -56.05 -24.67 -24.23
CA THR A 783 -57.45 -24.98 -24.52
C THR A 783 -57.55 -25.81 -25.79
N TYR A 784 -58.55 -26.67 -25.81
CA TYR A 784 -59.02 -27.34 -27.01
C TYR A 784 -60.24 -26.59 -27.54
N ASP A 785 -60.27 -26.33 -28.84
CA ASP A 785 -61.42 -25.78 -29.56
C ASP A 785 -61.88 -26.78 -30.62
N VAL A 786 -63.01 -27.47 -30.34
CA VAL A 786 -63.82 -28.14 -31.37
C VAL A 786 -64.46 -27.04 -32.21
N GLY A 787 -63.66 -26.40 -33.07
CA GLY A 787 -64.14 -25.36 -33.96
C GLY A 787 -65.45 -25.82 -34.56
N THR A 788 -66.55 -25.10 -34.28
CA THR A 788 -67.88 -25.50 -34.73
C THR A 788 -67.84 -25.56 -36.24
N SER A 789 -67.71 -26.78 -36.73
CA SER A 789 -67.53 -27.12 -38.12
C SER A 789 -68.61 -26.46 -38.96
N VAL A 790 -68.22 -25.72 -40.01
CA VAL A 790 -68.99 -25.79 -41.26
C VAL A 790 -68.62 -27.12 -41.88
N ASN A 791 -69.21 -28.20 -41.36
CA ASN A 791 -69.11 -29.52 -41.98
C ASN A 791 -70.04 -29.52 -43.20
N GLN A 792 -69.48 -29.89 -44.35
CA GLN A 792 -70.15 -30.16 -45.63
C GLN A 792 -70.35 -28.95 -46.57
N THR A 793 -69.42 -28.78 -47.52
CA THR A 793 -69.51 -27.85 -48.67
C THR A 793 -70.05 -28.51 -49.95
N THR A 794 -70.83 -29.59 -49.84
CA THR A 794 -71.43 -30.23 -51.02
C THR A 794 -72.82 -30.78 -50.71
N ALA A 795 -73.84 -30.00 -51.09
CA ALA A 795 -75.17 -30.55 -51.38
C ALA A 795 -75.11 -31.21 -52.77
N ILE A 796 -75.51 -32.47 -52.87
CA ILE A 796 -75.58 -33.18 -54.16
C ILE A 796 -76.59 -32.45 -55.05
N GLY A 797 -76.12 -31.93 -56.18
CA GLY A 797 -76.96 -31.35 -57.21
C GLY A 797 -77.19 -29.84 -57.15
N ILE A 798 -76.74 -29.11 -56.11
CA ILE A 798 -76.88 -27.63 -56.07
C ILE A 798 -75.53 -26.96 -56.36
N GLN A 799 -75.50 -26.13 -57.41
CA GLN A 799 -74.29 -25.45 -57.88
C GLN A 799 -74.43 -23.92 -57.77
N PHE A 800 -73.31 -23.23 -57.63
CA PHE A 800 -73.28 -21.77 -57.70
C PHE A 800 -72.07 -21.36 -58.52
N ASP A 801 -72.31 -20.57 -59.56
CA ASP A 801 -71.29 -20.16 -60.53
C ASP A 801 -70.71 -18.76 -60.27
N GLY A 802 -71.15 -18.09 -59.21
CA GLY A 802 -70.78 -16.70 -58.92
C GLY A 802 -71.92 -15.71 -59.16
N GLN A 803 -72.95 -16.09 -59.92
CA GLN A 803 -74.09 -15.23 -60.24
C GLN A 803 -75.45 -15.90 -59.99
N THR A 804 -75.58 -17.20 -60.25
CA THR A 804 -76.83 -17.95 -60.09
C THR A 804 -76.62 -19.20 -59.24
N ILE A 805 -77.53 -19.43 -58.31
CA ILE A 805 -77.64 -20.68 -57.56
C ILE A 805 -78.52 -21.61 -58.38
N TYR A 806 -77.91 -22.63 -58.98
CA TYR A 806 -78.59 -23.68 -59.71
C TYR A 806 -79.14 -24.73 -58.74
N ASN A 807 -80.46 -24.92 -58.78
CA ASN A 807 -81.25 -25.84 -57.95
C ASN A 807 -82.02 -26.85 -58.82
N PRO A 808 -81.33 -27.69 -59.60
CA PRO A 808 -81.96 -28.68 -60.47
C PRO A 808 -82.74 -29.76 -59.70
N THR A 809 -82.53 -29.87 -58.39
CA THR A 809 -83.25 -30.81 -57.50
C THR A 809 -84.59 -30.26 -56.99
N LYS A 810 -84.95 -29.02 -57.33
CA LYS A 810 -86.19 -28.34 -56.92
C LYS A 810 -86.39 -28.26 -55.40
N SER A 811 -85.29 -28.22 -54.63
CA SER A 811 -85.34 -28.18 -53.18
C SER A 811 -85.83 -26.80 -52.70
N GLY A 812 -86.60 -26.74 -51.59
CA GLY A 812 -87.03 -25.46 -51.02
C GLY A 812 -85.87 -24.71 -50.39
N LEU A 813 -85.24 -23.79 -51.14
CA LEU A 813 -84.08 -23.00 -50.74
C LEU A 813 -84.48 -21.67 -50.14
N LYS A 814 -83.80 -21.31 -49.05
CA LYS A 814 -83.92 -20.05 -48.33
C LYS A 814 -82.56 -19.40 -48.24
N VAL A 815 -82.39 -18.21 -48.81
CA VAL A 815 -81.17 -17.42 -48.76
C VAL A 815 -81.31 -16.36 -47.69
N TYR A 816 -80.32 -16.26 -46.81
CA TYR A 816 -80.25 -15.27 -45.75
C TYR A 816 -79.02 -14.39 -45.95
N ASP A 817 -79.12 -13.10 -45.65
CA ASP A 817 -77.96 -12.21 -45.62
C ASP A 817 -77.08 -12.45 -44.39
N ALA A 818 -75.94 -11.74 -44.32
CA ALA A 818 -74.97 -11.82 -43.22
C ALA A 818 -75.54 -11.43 -41.85
N THR A 819 -76.70 -10.75 -41.79
CA THR A 819 -77.40 -10.41 -40.54
C THR A 819 -78.42 -11.47 -40.13
N GLY A 820 -78.59 -12.52 -40.94
CA GLY A 820 -79.54 -13.61 -40.70
C GLY A 820 -80.96 -13.31 -41.17
N LYS A 821 -81.18 -12.24 -41.95
CA LYS A 821 -82.48 -11.90 -42.52
C LYS A 821 -82.72 -12.69 -43.80
N LEU A 822 -83.90 -13.29 -43.94
CA LEU A 822 -84.30 -14.03 -45.14
C LEU A 822 -84.46 -13.04 -46.31
N THR A 823 -83.71 -13.25 -47.39
CA THR A 823 -83.72 -12.41 -48.58
C THR A 823 -84.43 -13.07 -49.77
N VAL A 824 -84.35 -14.40 -49.91
CA VAL A 824 -85.04 -15.16 -50.98
C VAL A 824 -85.53 -16.49 -50.45
N ASN A 825 -86.70 -16.93 -50.92
CA ASN A 825 -87.19 -18.29 -50.74
C ASN A 825 -87.72 -18.82 -52.09
N SER A 826 -87.13 -19.87 -52.64
CA SER A 826 -87.46 -20.41 -53.97
C SER A 826 -87.25 -21.92 -54.05
N THR A 827 -88.00 -22.57 -54.94
CA THR A 827 -87.77 -23.97 -55.35
C THR A 827 -87.16 -24.06 -56.74
N ASP A 828 -86.97 -22.93 -57.43
CA ASP A 828 -86.29 -22.83 -58.72
C ASP A 828 -84.87 -22.26 -58.54
N ASP A 829 -84.11 -22.14 -59.63
CA ASP A 829 -82.81 -21.46 -59.64
C ASP A 829 -82.94 -20.01 -59.13
N ILE A 830 -81.95 -19.55 -58.39
CA ILE A 830 -81.95 -18.22 -57.78
C ILE A 830 -80.85 -17.38 -58.41
N ASN A 831 -81.23 -16.38 -59.21
CA ASN A 831 -80.28 -15.39 -59.70
C ASN A 831 -79.89 -14.43 -58.55
N MET A 832 -78.62 -14.43 -58.20
CA MET A 832 -78.04 -13.61 -57.14
C MET A 832 -77.49 -12.27 -57.65
N SER A 833 -77.48 -12.00 -58.97
CA SER A 833 -76.85 -10.80 -59.56
C SER A 833 -77.41 -9.46 -59.09
N SER A 834 -78.64 -9.44 -58.58
CA SER A 834 -79.34 -8.25 -58.09
C SER A 834 -79.18 -8.02 -56.58
N PHE A 835 -78.51 -8.93 -55.85
CA PHE A 835 -78.27 -8.79 -54.41
C PHE A 835 -76.96 -8.03 -54.13
N PRO A 836 -76.84 -7.32 -52.99
CA PRO A 836 -75.60 -6.66 -52.60
C PRO A 836 -74.42 -7.64 -52.43
N LYS A 837 -73.19 -7.18 -52.67
CA LYS A 837 -71.98 -7.97 -52.41
C LYS A 837 -71.87 -8.28 -50.92
N GLY A 838 -71.63 -9.55 -50.58
CA GLY A 838 -71.61 -9.98 -49.17
C GLY A 838 -71.66 -11.50 -48.99
N ILE A 839 -71.67 -11.92 -47.73
CA ILE A 839 -71.79 -13.33 -47.32
C ILE A 839 -73.27 -13.67 -47.17
N TYR A 840 -73.70 -14.74 -47.82
CA TYR A 840 -75.06 -15.26 -47.75
C TYR A 840 -75.09 -16.71 -47.29
N ILE A 841 -76.09 -17.06 -46.50
CA ILE A 841 -76.31 -18.42 -45.99
C ILE A 841 -77.51 -19.01 -46.71
N ILE A 842 -77.32 -20.15 -47.37
CA ILE A 842 -78.41 -20.88 -48.00
C ILE A 842 -78.84 -22.03 -47.10
N LYS A 843 -80.13 -22.09 -46.78
CA LYS A 843 -80.74 -23.18 -46.03
C LYS A 843 -81.81 -23.86 -46.87
N SER A 844 -82.09 -25.12 -46.53
CA SER A 844 -83.26 -25.85 -46.97
C SER A 844 -84.02 -26.36 -45.75
N TYR A 845 -85.17 -27.01 -45.95
CA TYR A 845 -85.86 -27.75 -44.90
C TYR A 845 -85.01 -28.87 -44.26
N GLN A 846 -83.92 -29.30 -44.91
CA GLN A 846 -82.99 -30.32 -44.43
C GLN A 846 -81.76 -29.74 -43.68
N GLY A 847 -81.66 -28.42 -43.52
CA GLY A 847 -80.54 -27.75 -42.82
C GLY A 847 -79.84 -26.65 -43.65
N THR A 848 -78.77 -26.06 -43.09
CA THR A 848 -77.92 -25.08 -43.80
C THR A 848 -77.04 -25.80 -44.81
N GLN A 849 -77.15 -25.45 -46.10
CA GLN A 849 -76.53 -26.19 -47.20
C GLN A 849 -75.26 -25.55 -47.79
N LYS A 850 -75.10 -24.21 -47.75
CA LYS A 850 -73.91 -23.54 -48.31
C LYS A 850 -73.74 -22.10 -47.79
N ILE A 851 -72.48 -21.67 -47.62
CA ILE A 851 -72.12 -20.25 -47.47
C ILE A 851 -71.59 -19.77 -48.83
N ILE A 852 -72.16 -18.68 -49.33
CA ILE A 852 -71.77 -18.10 -50.62
C ILE A 852 -71.26 -16.68 -50.39
N LEU A 853 -70.08 -16.40 -50.94
CA LEU A 853 -69.53 -15.05 -50.99
C LEU A 853 -69.83 -14.46 -52.38
N MET A 854 -70.68 -13.44 -52.44
CA MET A 854 -70.86 -12.65 -53.65
C MET A 854 -69.76 -11.61 -53.78
N LYS A 855 -69.03 -11.69 -54.89
CA LYS A 855 -67.88 -10.82 -55.20
C LYS A 855 -68.27 -9.50 -55.81
#